data_AF-A0A969N3P3-F1
#
_entry.id   AF-A0A969N3P3-F1
#
_cell.length_a   1.000
_cell.length_b   1.000
_cell.length_c   1.000
_cell.angle_alpha   90.00
_cell.angle_beta   90.00
_cell.angle_gamma   90.00
#
_symmetry.space_group_name_H-M   'P 1'
#
loop_
_entity.id
_entity.type
_entity.pdbx_description
1 polymer ?
#
loop_
_entity_poly.entity_id
_entity_poly.type
_entity_poly.pdbx_seq_one_letter_code
_entity_poly.pdbx_strand_id
1 'polypeptide(L)'
;MLETYRKHVAERAALGIPPLPLSAEQTSELCELLKQPPAGEEETLLELLRDRVPPGVDQAAYVKAGFLTGIAKGNITSPLVSPKYAVELLGTMMGGYNVHSLIDLLQVESAEIAANATAALSKTLLVYDAFHDVQELAENGNPYAKQVMDAWANAAWFTNRLQLPDSITVTVFKVPGETNTDDLSPAPHATTRPDIPLHALVMLESRQPGSLETIVNLKQKGHPVAYVGDVVGTGSSRKSAINSVLWHIGDDIPFVPNKRSGGYILGSKIAPIFFNTAEDSGALPIECDVTQMETGDVITIHPYKGEITNAAGEVISTFSLKPDTILDEVRAGGRIPLLIGRTLTDKTRTAMGLEPSPLFIRPKLPADTGKGYTLAQKMVGKACGLPGVRPGTSCEPLMTTVGSQDTTGPMTRDELKELACLGFSADLVMQSFCHTAAYPKPVDIKTHHDLPDFINSRGGVSLRPGDGIIHSWLNRMLMPDTVGTGGDSHTRFPLGISFPAGSGLVAFAAALGVMPLDMPESVLVKFTGKLQPGVTLRDIVNAIPYAAMQRGLLTVEKQNKKNVFSGRIMEMEGLPDLKLEQAFELTDATAERSCAGSTIKLSVETTAEYLRSNVALLKNMVARGYGDARTILRRVAKMEQWLANPSLMAADPDAEYVETIEVNLDEIKEPLVAAPNDPDNIKLMSECAGDPIHEVFIGSCMTNIGHYRAAAKILEGAGPVKGRLWICPPTRMDEKQLREEGMYGIFAASGARTEMPGCSLCMGNQARVADGVTVFSTSTRNFNNRMGKDAKVYLGSAELAAVCALLGKIPTVEEYMNIVQNKIDPFAADLYRYLNFNEIPGFEDEGRVIPLEEMPRIEDILGMPAAAGR
;
A
#
# COMPACT_ATOMS: atom_id res chain seq x y z
N MET A 1 -23.04 26.76 13.09
CA MET A 1 -22.75 25.37 13.47
C MET A 1 -23.94 24.42 13.64
N LEU A 2 -24.67 24.44 14.78
CA LEU A 2 -25.47 23.28 15.26
C LEU A 2 -26.62 22.88 14.32
N GLU A 3 -27.33 23.84 13.75
CA GLU A 3 -28.44 23.56 12.81
C GLU A 3 -27.93 22.81 11.57
N THR A 4 -26.87 23.32 10.93
CA THR A 4 -26.22 22.68 9.78
C THR A 4 -25.70 21.29 10.14
N TYR A 5 -25.09 21.14 11.32
CA TYR A 5 -24.60 19.83 11.79
C TYR A 5 -25.75 18.84 12.01
N ARG A 6 -26.86 19.25 12.62
CA ARG A 6 -28.05 18.41 12.82
C ARG A 6 -28.68 17.97 11.51
N LYS A 7 -28.73 18.86 10.52
CA LYS A 7 -29.18 18.50 9.17
C LYS A 7 -28.30 17.40 8.57
N HIS A 8 -26.98 17.55 8.67
CA HIS A 8 -26.02 16.52 8.23
C HIS A 8 -26.19 15.20 8.99
N VAL A 9 -26.40 15.25 10.32
CA VAL A 9 -26.70 14.06 11.14
C VAL A 9 -27.96 13.36 10.63
N ALA A 10 -29.03 14.10 10.34
CA ALA A 10 -30.27 13.52 9.81
C ALA A 10 -30.09 12.90 8.42
N GLU A 11 -29.36 13.56 7.52
CA GLU A 11 -29.03 13.05 6.18
C GLU A 11 -28.23 11.73 6.26
N ARG A 12 -27.29 11.64 7.21
CA ARG A 12 -26.46 10.45 7.46
C ARG A 12 -27.23 9.33 8.15
N ALA A 13 -28.07 9.67 9.11
CA ALA A 13 -28.94 8.72 9.80
C ALA A 13 -29.93 8.04 8.84
N ALA A 14 -30.39 8.74 7.80
CA ALA A 14 -31.23 8.14 6.75
C ALA A 14 -30.52 7.04 5.95
N LEU A 15 -29.18 7.02 5.97
CA LEU A 15 -28.33 5.97 5.39
C LEU A 15 -27.87 4.94 6.45
N GLY A 16 -28.27 5.08 7.72
CA GLY A 16 -27.86 4.20 8.81
C GLY A 16 -26.41 4.37 9.27
N ILE A 17 -25.78 5.52 9.01
CA ILE A 17 -24.37 5.78 9.33
C ILE A 17 -24.20 7.03 10.20
N PRO A 18 -23.11 7.13 11.00
CA PRO A 18 -22.82 8.31 11.81
C PRO A 18 -22.46 9.54 10.94
N PRO A 19 -22.57 10.77 11.50
CA PRO A 19 -22.09 11.97 10.83
C PRO A 19 -20.57 11.91 10.61
N LEU A 20 -20.09 12.72 9.65
CA LEU A 20 -18.66 12.98 9.48
C LEU A 20 -18.03 13.56 10.75
N PRO A 21 -16.72 13.33 11.00
CA PRO A 21 -15.97 14.07 11.99
C PRO A 21 -16.01 15.58 11.71
N LEU A 22 -15.85 16.39 12.75
CA LEU A 22 -15.88 17.84 12.64
C LEU A 22 -14.68 18.36 11.84
N SER A 23 -14.94 19.35 10.98
CA SER A 23 -13.89 20.13 10.34
C SER A 23 -13.20 21.08 11.32
N ALA A 24 -12.08 21.67 10.91
CA ALA A 24 -11.41 22.70 11.70
C ALA A 24 -12.31 23.93 11.95
N GLU A 25 -13.06 24.36 10.94
CA GLU A 25 -14.03 25.45 11.04
C GLU A 25 -15.15 25.11 12.02
N GLN A 26 -15.77 23.93 11.90
CA GLN A 26 -16.80 23.47 12.82
C GLN A 26 -16.26 23.33 14.25
N THR A 27 -15.03 22.86 14.42
CA THR A 27 -14.38 22.77 15.74
C THR A 27 -14.11 24.15 16.33
N SER A 28 -13.75 25.13 15.51
CA SER A 28 -13.59 26.52 15.95
C SER A 28 -14.92 27.11 16.42
N GLU A 29 -16.01 26.93 15.65
CA GLU A 29 -17.35 27.35 16.06
C GLU A 29 -17.82 26.65 17.33
N LEU A 30 -17.51 25.35 17.48
CA LEU A 30 -17.79 24.58 18.69
C LEU A 30 -17.06 25.17 19.91
N CYS A 31 -15.79 25.56 19.77
CA CYS A 31 -15.03 26.20 20.85
C CYS A 31 -15.68 27.51 21.33
N GLU A 32 -16.28 28.31 20.43
CA GLU A 32 -17.04 29.51 20.83
C GLU A 32 -18.34 29.15 21.55
N LEU A 33 -19.07 28.14 21.07
CA LEU A 33 -20.27 27.64 21.75
C LEU A 33 -19.95 27.07 23.14
N LEU A 34 -18.80 26.42 23.32
CA LEU A 34 -18.38 25.91 24.63
C LEU A 34 -18.03 27.02 25.62
N LYS A 35 -17.68 28.23 25.17
CA LYS A 35 -17.47 29.40 26.06
C LYS A 35 -18.82 29.98 26.52
N GLN A 36 -19.83 29.93 25.67
CA GLN A 36 -21.17 30.47 25.92
C GLN A 36 -22.25 29.46 25.45
N PRO A 37 -22.47 28.36 26.20
CA PRO A 37 -23.33 27.28 25.73
C PRO A 37 -24.80 27.74 25.70
N PRO A 38 -25.53 27.48 24.61
CA PRO A 38 -26.98 27.61 24.59
C PRO A 38 -27.61 26.63 25.60
N ALA A 39 -28.68 27.05 26.27
CA ALA A 39 -29.37 26.23 27.25
C ALA A 39 -29.93 24.94 26.60
N GLY A 40 -29.68 23.79 27.23
CA GLY A 40 -30.15 22.49 26.77
C GLY A 40 -29.25 21.81 25.73
N GLU A 41 -28.13 22.43 25.35
CA GLU A 41 -27.15 21.89 24.40
C GLU A 41 -25.89 21.32 25.07
N GLU A 42 -25.83 21.31 26.40
CA GLU A 42 -24.59 21.11 27.16
C GLU A 42 -23.94 19.76 26.87
N GLU A 43 -24.69 18.66 26.96
CA GLU A 43 -24.16 17.31 26.68
C GLU A 43 -23.82 17.14 25.20
N THR A 44 -24.62 17.70 24.29
CA THR A 44 -24.33 17.63 22.85
C THR A 44 -23.00 18.31 22.53
N LEU A 45 -22.74 19.49 23.08
CA LEU A 45 -21.46 20.18 22.86
C LEU A 45 -20.27 19.38 23.43
N LEU A 46 -20.43 18.75 24.60
CA LEU A 46 -19.41 17.90 25.19
C LEU A 46 -19.15 16.65 24.35
N GLU A 47 -20.20 15.98 23.87
CA GLU A 47 -20.08 14.82 22.96
C GLU A 47 -19.35 15.20 21.67
N LEU A 48 -19.70 16.34 21.07
CA LEU A 48 -19.02 16.83 19.86
C LEU A 48 -17.52 17.04 20.09
N LEU A 49 -17.15 17.68 21.20
CA LEU A 49 -15.76 17.93 21.56
C LEU A 49 -15.01 16.62 21.85
N ARG A 50 -15.64 15.72 22.60
CA ARG A 50 -15.05 14.48 23.10
C ARG A 50 -14.88 13.45 21.99
N ASP A 51 -15.92 13.24 21.18
CA ASP A 51 -16.08 12.04 20.34
C ASP A 51 -16.11 12.32 18.83
N ARG A 52 -16.25 13.58 18.39
CA ARG A 52 -16.42 13.91 16.96
C ARG A 52 -15.26 14.68 16.33
N VAL A 53 -14.19 14.97 17.07
CA VAL A 53 -12.98 15.62 16.53
C VAL A 53 -11.90 14.55 16.24
N PRO A 54 -11.33 14.49 15.02
CA PRO A 54 -10.21 13.59 14.72
C PRO A 54 -9.00 13.81 15.65
N PRO A 55 -8.25 12.75 16.00
CA PRO A 55 -7.02 12.86 16.81
C PRO A 55 -5.80 13.24 15.97
N GLY A 56 -4.61 13.28 16.59
CA GLY A 56 -3.34 13.42 15.88
C GLY A 56 -3.06 14.85 15.39
N VAL A 57 -2.59 14.97 14.16
CA VAL A 57 -2.25 16.26 13.51
C VAL A 57 -3.27 16.70 12.45
N ASP A 58 -4.53 16.29 12.60
CA ASP A 58 -5.61 16.89 11.83
C ASP A 58 -5.80 18.38 12.20
N GLN A 59 -6.28 19.20 11.26
CA GLN A 59 -6.50 20.63 11.50
C GLN A 59 -7.58 20.88 12.56
N ALA A 60 -8.59 20.01 12.67
CA ALA A 60 -9.57 20.07 13.76
C ALA A 60 -8.93 19.73 15.11
N ALA A 61 -7.99 18.79 15.14
CA ALA A 61 -7.20 18.45 16.32
C ALA A 61 -6.34 19.63 16.78
N TYR A 62 -5.76 20.41 15.85
CA TYR A 62 -5.02 21.63 16.19
C TYR A 62 -5.87 22.63 16.97
N VAL A 63 -7.08 22.92 16.47
CA VAL A 63 -8.04 23.84 17.12
C VAL A 63 -8.46 23.31 18.50
N LYS A 64 -8.81 22.03 18.58
CA LYS A 64 -9.20 21.38 19.85
C LYS A 64 -8.06 21.43 20.88
N ALA A 65 -6.82 21.09 20.49
CA ALA A 65 -5.68 21.11 21.38
C ALA A 65 -5.44 22.52 21.94
N GLY A 66 -5.41 23.55 21.07
CA GLY A 66 -5.22 24.93 21.49
C GLY A 66 -6.29 25.43 22.47
N PHE A 67 -7.56 25.10 22.21
CA PHE A 67 -8.67 25.44 23.11
C PHE A 67 -8.54 24.77 24.48
N LEU A 68 -8.30 23.45 24.51
CA LEU A 68 -8.15 22.69 25.75
C LEU A 68 -6.95 23.16 26.57
N THR A 69 -5.82 23.46 25.92
CA THR A 69 -4.63 24.03 26.58
C THR A 69 -4.92 25.40 27.18
N GLY A 70 -5.67 26.25 26.46
CA GLY A 70 -6.11 27.55 26.97
C GLY A 70 -6.97 27.42 28.24
N ILE A 71 -7.87 26.43 28.29
CA ILE A 71 -8.68 26.14 29.48
C ILE A 71 -7.83 25.59 30.62
N ALA A 72 -6.95 24.63 30.35
CA ALA A 72 -6.08 24.03 31.35
C ALA A 72 -5.15 25.05 32.02
N LYS A 73 -4.68 26.06 31.27
CA LYS A 73 -3.85 27.18 31.78
C LYS A 73 -4.67 28.33 32.38
N GLY A 74 -6.00 28.30 32.31
CA GLY A 74 -6.88 29.36 32.81
C GLY A 74 -6.96 30.61 31.92
N ASN A 75 -6.42 30.56 30.70
CA ASN A 75 -6.47 31.66 29.72
C ASN A 75 -7.83 31.75 29.01
N ILE A 76 -8.54 30.63 28.93
CA ILE A 76 -9.90 30.51 28.38
C ILE A 76 -10.78 29.93 29.48
N THR A 77 -12.04 30.37 29.54
CA THR A 77 -13.04 29.80 30.46
C THR A 77 -14.19 29.19 29.69
N SER A 78 -14.72 28.08 30.21
CA SER A 78 -15.92 27.42 29.72
C SER A 78 -16.71 26.95 30.94
N PRO A 79 -18.04 27.14 30.98
CA PRO A 79 -18.89 26.59 32.04
C PRO A 79 -19.03 25.06 31.96
N LEU A 80 -18.67 24.43 30.82
CA LEU A 80 -18.83 22.98 30.60
C LEU A 80 -17.52 22.20 30.70
N VAL A 81 -16.38 22.85 30.45
CA VAL A 81 -15.07 22.18 30.46
C VAL A 81 -14.21 22.79 31.55
N SER A 82 -14.00 22.03 32.63
CA SER A 82 -13.08 22.42 33.71
C SER A 82 -11.62 22.27 33.27
N PRO A 83 -10.67 22.97 33.93
CA PRO A 83 -9.24 22.77 33.68
C PRO A 83 -8.80 21.31 33.78
N LYS A 84 -9.30 20.56 34.78
CA LYS A 84 -9.05 19.12 34.91
C LYS A 84 -9.56 18.34 33.70
N TYR A 85 -10.82 18.55 33.31
CA TYR A 85 -11.41 17.83 32.20
C TYR A 85 -10.73 18.16 30.86
N ALA A 86 -10.24 19.39 30.71
CA ALA A 86 -9.45 19.78 29.54
C ALA A 86 -8.16 18.97 29.40
N VAL A 87 -7.45 18.73 30.51
CA VAL A 87 -6.25 17.87 30.55
C VAL A 87 -6.59 16.42 30.22
N GLU A 88 -7.70 15.91 30.78
CA GLU A 88 -8.19 14.55 30.48
C GLU A 88 -8.46 14.37 28.98
N LEU A 89 -9.11 15.36 28.34
CA LEU A 89 -9.39 15.36 26.90
C LEU A 89 -8.13 15.54 26.04
N LEU A 90 -7.15 16.35 26.48
CA LEU A 90 -5.83 16.40 25.82
C LEU A 90 -5.18 15.01 25.81
N GLY A 91 -5.34 14.24 26.89
CA GLY A 91 -4.87 12.87 27.01
C GLY A 91 -5.60 11.84 26.14
N THR A 92 -6.63 12.20 25.38
CA THR A 92 -7.34 11.28 24.46
C THR A 92 -7.04 11.53 22.99
N MET A 93 -6.25 12.55 22.66
CA MET A 93 -5.99 12.96 21.28
C MET A 93 -4.92 12.13 20.55
N MET A 94 -4.55 10.96 21.10
CA MET A 94 -3.52 10.00 20.64
C MET A 94 -2.07 10.54 20.65
N GLY A 95 -1.83 11.74 20.11
CA GLY A 95 -0.53 12.38 19.96
C GLY A 95 -0.58 13.61 19.04
N GLY A 96 0.57 14.24 18.79
CA GLY A 96 0.67 15.45 17.97
C GLY A 96 0.51 16.73 18.78
N TYR A 97 -0.48 17.56 18.43
CA TYR A 97 -0.63 18.92 19.00
C TYR A 97 -0.90 18.96 20.51
N ASN A 98 -1.38 17.86 21.09
CA ASN A 98 -1.60 17.72 22.53
C ASN A 98 -0.31 17.46 23.33
N VAL A 99 0.75 16.91 22.73
CA VAL A 99 1.93 16.41 23.46
C VAL A 99 2.67 17.54 24.18
N HIS A 100 3.11 18.57 23.44
CA HIS A 100 3.78 19.74 24.04
C HIS A 100 2.90 20.44 25.07
N SER A 101 1.59 20.50 24.81
CA SER A 101 0.62 21.06 25.76
C SER A 101 0.63 20.29 27.09
N LEU A 102 0.65 18.96 27.05
CA LEU A 102 0.72 18.14 28.25
C LEU A 102 2.07 18.28 28.97
N ILE A 103 3.18 18.41 28.24
CA ILE A 103 4.52 18.62 28.81
C ILE A 103 4.60 19.97 29.54
N ASP A 104 4.09 21.04 28.94
CA ASP A 104 3.96 22.34 29.60
C ASP A 104 3.16 22.25 30.91
N LEU A 105 2.09 21.45 30.90
CA LEU A 105 1.20 21.27 32.05
C LEU A 105 1.84 20.46 33.19
N LEU A 106 2.99 19.80 32.99
CA LEU A 106 3.79 19.21 34.08
C LEU A 106 4.48 20.27 34.94
N GLN A 107 4.56 21.51 34.45
CA GLN A 107 5.33 22.60 35.06
C GLN A 107 4.45 23.66 35.73
N VAL A 108 3.11 23.52 35.68
CA VAL A 108 2.20 24.48 36.31
C VAL A 108 2.16 24.32 37.84
N GLU A 109 1.86 25.40 38.56
CA GLU A 109 1.80 25.40 40.03
C GLU A 109 0.67 24.51 40.58
N SER A 110 -0.40 24.30 39.81
CA SER A 110 -1.53 23.46 40.22
C SER A 110 -1.15 21.98 40.22
N ALA A 111 -0.96 21.41 41.42
CA ALA A 111 -0.63 20.00 41.60
C ALA A 111 -1.67 19.05 40.99
N GLU A 112 -2.96 19.42 41.02
CA GLU A 112 -4.02 18.64 40.39
C GLU A 112 -3.85 18.58 38.86
N ILE A 113 -3.57 19.72 38.22
CA ILE A 113 -3.39 19.79 36.76
C ILE A 113 -2.13 19.03 36.33
N ALA A 114 -1.02 19.21 37.04
CA ALA A 114 0.23 18.50 36.76
C ALA A 114 0.08 16.97 36.95
N ALA A 115 -0.66 16.52 37.97
CA ALA A 115 -0.96 15.10 38.16
C ALA A 115 -1.84 14.52 37.04
N ASN A 116 -2.86 15.25 36.57
CA ASN A 116 -3.67 14.80 35.43
C ASN A 116 -2.85 14.75 34.13
N ALA A 117 -1.96 15.71 33.90
CA ALA A 117 -1.08 15.73 32.73
C ALA A 117 -0.09 14.56 32.75
N THR A 118 0.41 14.20 33.95
CA THR A 118 1.24 13.01 34.18
C THR A 118 0.49 11.74 33.80
N ALA A 119 -0.75 11.57 34.27
CA ALA A 119 -1.59 10.42 33.93
C ALA A 119 -1.88 10.34 32.43
N ALA A 120 -2.09 11.48 31.77
CA ALA A 120 -2.28 11.57 30.32
C ALA A 120 -1.01 11.18 29.53
N LEU A 121 0.16 11.73 29.87
CA LEU A 121 1.42 11.41 29.18
C LEU A 121 1.88 9.97 29.41
N SER A 122 1.63 9.42 30.60
CA SER A 122 2.01 8.04 30.95
C SER A 122 1.40 6.97 30.03
N LYS A 123 0.29 7.29 29.34
CA LYS A 123 -0.38 6.42 28.37
C LYS A 123 -0.20 6.87 26.90
N THR A 124 0.47 7.99 26.66
CA THR A 124 0.66 8.55 25.31
C THR A 124 1.86 7.91 24.63
N LEU A 125 1.67 7.32 23.45
CA LEU A 125 2.73 6.61 22.71
C LEU A 125 3.45 7.51 21.71
N LEU A 126 2.69 8.37 21.02
CA LEU A 126 3.15 9.18 19.90
C LEU A 126 3.86 10.46 20.39
N VAL A 127 4.87 10.30 21.23
CA VAL A 127 5.68 11.41 21.79
C VAL A 127 6.92 11.73 20.95
N TYR A 128 7.44 10.76 20.20
CA TYR A 128 8.59 10.92 19.31
C TYR A 128 9.75 11.67 19.98
N ASP A 129 10.22 12.77 19.41
CA ASP A 129 11.34 13.55 19.94
C ASP A 129 10.99 14.31 21.22
N ALA A 130 9.71 14.58 21.49
CA ALA A 130 9.27 15.20 22.74
C ALA A 130 9.50 14.29 23.97
N PHE A 131 9.91 13.03 23.76
CA PHE A 131 10.54 12.21 24.78
C PHE A 131 11.71 12.93 25.47
N HIS A 132 12.55 13.63 24.71
CA HIS A 132 13.73 14.32 25.24
C HIS A 132 13.34 15.49 26.15
N ASP A 133 12.26 16.20 25.83
CA ASP A 133 11.74 17.28 26.69
C ASP A 133 11.28 16.73 28.04
N VAL A 134 10.59 15.58 28.06
CA VAL A 134 10.17 14.93 29.31
C VAL A 134 11.37 14.40 30.09
N GLN A 135 12.36 13.82 29.40
CA GLN A 135 13.59 13.35 29.99
C GLN A 135 14.35 14.50 30.67
N GLU A 136 14.57 15.62 29.97
CA GLU A 136 15.26 16.80 30.50
C GLU A 136 14.53 17.37 31.73
N LEU A 137 13.20 17.45 31.69
CA LEU A 137 12.42 17.87 32.86
C LEU A 137 12.60 16.94 34.06
N ALA A 138 12.63 15.62 33.83
CA ALA A 138 12.84 14.64 34.89
C ALA A 138 14.27 14.74 35.48
N GLU A 139 15.29 14.90 34.64
CA GLU A 139 16.69 15.09 35.03
C GLU A 139 16.89 16.40 35.81
N ASN A 140 16.15 17.45 35.46
CA ASN A 140 16.10 18.73 36.18
C ASN A 140 15.26 18.69 37.47
N GLY A 141 14.77 17.51 37.87
CA GLY A 141 14.13 17.29 39.18
C GLY A 141 12.62 17.50 39.22
N ASN A 142 11.92 17.61 38.07
CA ASN A 142 10.46 17.67 38.06
C ASN A 142 9.87 16.29 38.49
N PRO A 143 9.11 16.21 39.59
CA PRO A 143 8.62 14.94 40.13
C PRO A 143 7.53 14.29 39.25
N TYR A 144 6.81 15.08 38.47
CA TYR A 144 5.76 14.63 37.55
C TYR A 144 6.37 14.03 36.27
N ALA A 145 7.36 14.71 35.68
CA ALA A 145 8.11 14.18 34.54
C ALA A 145 8.81 12.86 34.89
N LYS A 146 9.37 12.75 36.10
CA LYS A 146 9.94 11.48 36.58
C LYS A 146 8.90 10.36 36.65
N GLN A 147 7.68 10.65 37.12
CA GLN A 147 6.59 9.65 37.11
C GLN A 147 6.21 9.20 35.70
N VAL A 148 6.21 10.12 34.72
CA VAL A 148 5.99 9.76 33.30
C VAL A 148 7.08 8.81 32.80
N MET A 149 8.35 9.12 33.06
CA MET A 149 9.48 8.26 32.70
C MET A 149 9.38 6.89 33.38
N ASP A 150 9.05 6.84 34.67
CA ASP A 150 8.83 5.59 35.41
C ASP A 150 7.66 4.78 34.80
N ALA A 151 6.57 5.43 34.41
CA ALA A 151 5.41 4.77 33.80
C ALA A 151 5.75 4.18 32.42
N TRP A 152 6.49 4.90 31.58
CA TRP A 152 6.97 4.39 30.30
C TRP A 152 7.97 3.24 30.48
N ALA A 153 8.91 3.35 31.40
CA ALA A 153 9.89 2.30 31.69
C ALA A 153 9.24 1.00 32.19
N ASN A 154 8.08 1.09 32.86
CA ASN A 154 7.28 -0.02 33.33
C ASN A 154 6.17 -0.45 32.36
N ALA A 155 6.14 0.12 31.15
CA ALA A 155 5.14 -0.15 30.12
C ALA A 155 3.68 -0.03 30.61
N ALA A 156 3.37 0.98 31.43
CA ALA A 156 2.02 1.21 31.97
C ALA A 156 0.95 1.33 30.86
N TRP A 157 1.33 1.92 29.72
CA TRP A 157 0.48 2.02 28.52
C TRP A 157 0.02 0.66 27.98
N PHE A 158 0.81 -0.41 28.20
CA PHE A 158 0.54 -1.76 27.73
C PHE A 158 -0.12 -2.61 28.82
N THR A 159 0.41 -2.55 30.04
CA THR A 159 -0.06 -3.39 31.16
C THR A 159 -1.47 -3.02 31.63
N ASN A 160 -1.90 -1.77 31.44
CA ASN A 160 -3.26 -1.32 31.72
C ASN A 160 -4.30 -1.75 30.66
N ARG A 161 -3.87 -2.31 29.53
CA ARG A 161 -4.79 -2.86 28.51
C ARG A 161 -5.15 -4.30 28.84
N LEU A 162 -6.39 -4.66 28.55
CA LEU A 162 -6.90 -6.02 28.73
C LEU A 162 -6.08 -7.00 27.90
N GLN A 163 -5.68 -8.11 28.52
CA GLN A 163 -5.09 -9.23 27.80
C GLN A 163 -6.15 -9.91 26.93
N LEU A 164 -5.72 -10.55 25.85
CA LEU A 164 -6.59 -11.39 25.05
C LEU A 164 -7.17 -12.50 25.93
N PRO A 165 -8.50 -12.77 25.92
CA PRO A 165 -9.07 -13.82 26.73
C PRO A 165 -8.58 -15.22 26.34
N ASP A 166 -8.52 -16.14 27.30
CA ASP A 166 -8.16 -17.54 27.07
C ASP A 166 -9.12 -18.28 26.12
N SER A 167 -10.37 -17.83 26.09
CA SER A 167 -11.45 -18.36 25.25
C SER A 167 -12.33 -17.24 24.73
N ILE A 168 -12.61 -17.25 23.43
CA ILE A 168 -13.37 -16.21 22.74
C ILE A 168 -14.52 -16.89 21.99
N THR A 169 -15.76 -16.62 22.40
CA THR A 169 -16.93 -17.16 21.70
C THR A 169 -17.38 -16.17 20.63
N VAL A 170 -17.47 -16.64 19.38
CA VAL A 170 -17.84 -15.83 18.22
C VAL A 170 -18.96 -16.50 17.43
N THR A 171 -19.72 -15.69 16.69
CA THR A 171 -20.67 -16.19 15.67
C THR A 171 -20.05 -16.08 14.28
N VAL A 172 -20.08 -17.16 13.51
CA VAL A 172 -19.48 -17.24 12.19
C VAL A 172 -20.31 -16.50 11.14
N PHE A 173 -19.65 -15.64 10.36
CA PHE A 173 -20.13 -15.12 9.07
C PHE A 173 -19.19 -15.65 7.97
N LYS A 174 -19.66 -16.64 7.20
CA LYS A 174 -18.86 -17.36 6.20
C LYS A 174 -19.14 -16.83 4.79
N VAL A 175 -18.06 -16.46 4.09
CA VAL A 175 -18.07 -16.14 2.65
C VAL A 175 -17.32 -17.25 1.90
N PRO A 176 -18.01 -18.18 1.23
CA PRO A 176 -17.38 -19.33 0.60
C PRO A 176 -16.56 -18.93 -0.65
N GLY A 177 -15.50 -19.68 -0.90
CA GLY A 177 -14.54 -19.49 -1.99
C GLY A 177 -13.48 -18.42 -1.69
N GLU A 178 -13.11 -17.67 -2.73
CA GLU A 178 -12.16 -16.57 -2.61
C GLU A 178 -12.90 -15.24 -2.37
N THR A 179 -12.51 -14.52 -1.32
CA THR A 179 -12.86 -13.11 -1.09
C THR A 179 -11.71 -12.24 -1.60
N ASN A 180 -11.93 -11.53 -2.71
CA ASN A 180 -11.01 -10.51 -3.20
C ASN A 180 -11.23 -9.19 -2.44
N THR A 181 -10.20 -8.34 -2.32
CA THR A 181 -10.40 -7.01 -1.70
C THR A 181 -11.32 -6.09 -2.50
N ASP A 182 -11.56 -6.35 -3.79
CA ASP A 182 -12.62 -5.68 -4.58
C ASP A 182 -14.03 -6.10 -4.12
N ASP A 183 -14.23 -7.33 -3.63
CA ASP A 183 -15.52 -7.75 -3.08
C ASP A 183 -15.86 -6.99 -1.78
N LEU A 184 -14.83 -6.68 -0.98
CA LEU A 184 -14.97 -5.97 0.29
C LEU A 184 -14.98 -4.43 0.13
N SER A 185 -14.36 -3.93 -0.94
CA SER A 185 -14.19 -2.51 -1.23
C SER A 185 -14.19 -2.28 -2.75
N PRO A 186 -15.36 -2.24 -3.40
CA PRO A 186 -15.46 -2.23 -4.85
C PRO A 186 -14.81 -1.01 -5.51
N ALA A 187 -14.16 -1.21 -6.66
CA ALA A 187 -13.47 -0.16 -7.40
C ALA A 187 -14.34 1.07 -7.76
N PRO A 188 -15.62 0.93 -8.19
CA PRO A 188 -16.47 2.09 -8.51
C PRO A 188 -16.71 3.05 -7.33
N HIS A 189 -16.58 2.53 -6.11
CA HIS A 189 -16.79 3.26 -4.86
C HIS A 189 -15.48 3.80 -4.23
N ALA A 190 -14.34 3.71 -4.93
CA ALA A 190 -13.03 4.11 -4.40
C ALA A 190 -12.98 5.54 -3.83
N THR A 191 -13.77 6.45 -4.39
CA THR A 191 -13.91 7.85 -3.96
C THR A 191 -14.50 8.04 -2.57
N THR A 192 -15.15 7.01 -2.01
CA THR A 192 -15.76 7.07 -0.67
C THR A 192 -14.87 6.46 0.42
N ARG A 193 -13.73 5.86 0.07
CA ARG A 193 -12.86 5.12 1.01
C ARG A 193 -12.43 5.88 2.29
N PRO A 194 -12.14 7.19 2.24
CA PRO A 194 -11.81 7.94 3.47
C PRO A 194 -12.99 8.08 4.44
N ASP A 195 -14.23 7.97 3.94
CA ASP A 195 -15.45 7.96 4.73
C ASP A 195 -15.83 6.51 5.05
N ILE A 196 -15.14 5.94 6.05
CA ILE A 196 -15.23 4.51 6.40
C ILE A 196 -16.68 4.03 6.55
N PRO A 197 -17.57 4.71 7.31
CA PRO A 197 -18.94 4.24 7.48
C PRO A 197 -19.73 4.22 6.18
N LEU A 198 -19.57 5.25 5.34
CA LEU A 198 -20.22 5.32 4.04
C LEU A 198 -19.70 4.23 3.10
N HIS A 199 -18.39 4.01 3.06
CA HIS A 199 -17.77 3.00 2.21
C HIS A 199 -18.13 1.58 2.64
N ALA A 200 -18.32 1.34 3.94
CA ALA A 200 -18.68 0.02 4.46
C ALA A 200 -20.07 -0.46 4.00
N LEU A 201 -20.93 0.44 3.50
CA LEU A 201 -22.26 0.09 2.98
C LEU A 201 -22.22 -0.75 1.70
N VAL A 202 -21.11 -0.71 0.95
CA VAL A 202 -20.97 -1.42 -0.34
C VAL A 202 -20.17 -2.72 -0.21
N MET A 203 -19.82 -3.12 1.01
CA MET A 203 -19.09 -4.36 1.27
C MET A 203 -19.94 -5.56 0.83
N LEU A 204 -19.36 -6.42 -0.02
CA LEU A 204 -19.96 -7.64 -0.59
C LEU A 204 -21.19 -7.42 -1.48
N GLU A 205 -21.49 -6.18 -1.89
CA GLU A 205 -22.73 -5.82 -2.61
C GLU A 205 -22.96 -6.64 -3.90
N SER A 206 -21.88 -7.01 -4.59
CA SER A 206 -21.94 -7.80 -5.82
C SER A 206 -21.66 -9.28 -5.61
N ARG A 207 -20.87 -9.62 -4.57
CA ARG A 207 -20.40 -11.00 -4.32
C ARG A 207 -21.43 -11.83 -3.56
N GLN A 208 -22.01 -11.26 -2.52
CA GLN A 208 -22.97 -11.91 -1.62
C GLN A 208 -23.97 -10.86 -1.10
N PRO A 209 -24.95 -10.43 -1.93
CA PRO A 209 -25.99 -9.49 -1.52
C PRO A 209 -26.72 -9.96 -0.25
N GLY A 210 -27.08 -9.04 0.65
CA GLY A 210 -27.72 -9.38 1.93
C GLY A 210 -26.75 -9.67 3.10
N SER A 211 -25.43 -9.54 2.85
CA SER A 211 -24.40 -9.80 3.86
C SER A 211 -24.47 -8.87 5.07
N LEU A 212 -24.78 -7.59 4.86
CA LEU A 212 -24.83 -6.61 5.96
C LEU A 212 -25.98 -6.89 6.92
N GLU A 213 -27.17 -7.20 6.38
CA GLU A 213 -28.34 -7.62 7.15
C GLU A 213 -28.06 -8.92 7.90
N THR A 214 -27.35 -9.85 7.25
CA THR A 214 -26.93 -11.11 7.88
C THR A 214 -26.03 -10.83 9.08
N ILE A 215 -25.00 -9.98 8.95
CA ILE A 215 -24.11 -9.62 10.06
C ILE A 215 -24.91 -8.98 11.21
N VAL A 216 -25.85 -8.08 10.92
CA VAL A 216 -26.72 -7.47 11.93
C VAL A 216 -27.54 -8.53 12.68
N ASN A 217 -28.11 -9.51 11.98
CA ASN A 217 -28.86 -10.60 12.59
C ASN A 217 -27.97 -11.52 13.44
N LEU A 218 -26.74 -11.81 12.99
CA LEU A 218 -25.79 -12.63 13.74
C LEU A 218 -25.38 -11.98 15.07
N LYS A 219 -25.22 -10.64 15.10
CA LYS A 219 -24.93 -9.90 16.35
C LYS A 219 -26.02 -10.05 17.42
N GLN A 220 -27.26 -10.33 17.05
CA GLN A 220 -28.36 -10.54 18.00
C GLN A 220 -28.15 -11.80 18.87
N LYS A 221 -27.24 -12.69 18.49
CA LYS A 221 -26.86 -13.86 19.32
C LYS A 221 -26.01 -13.50 20.55
N GLY A 222 -25.59 -12.24 20.69
CA GLY A 222 -24.86 -11.76 21.88
C GLY A 222 -23.37 -12.08 21.89
N HIS A 223 -22.80 -12.49 20.75
CA HIS A 223 -21.37 -12.75 20.58
C HIS A 223 -20.80 -11.84 19.48
N PRO A 224 -19.50 -11.50 19.52
CA PRO A 224 -18.81 -10.91 18.37
C PRO A 224 -18.96 -11.78 17.12
N VAL A 225 -18.95 -11.13 15.95
CA VAL A 225 -19.00 -11.84 14.66
C VAL A 225 -17.58 -12.06 14.15
N ALA A 226 -17.26 -13.25 13.68
CA ALA A 226 -16.00 -13.55 12.99
C ALA A 226 -16.22 -13.64 11.47
N TYR A 227 -15.37 -12.97 10.70
CA TYR A 227 -15.36 -13.13 9.24
C TYR A 227 -14.61 -14.41 8.89
N VAL A 228 -15.23 -15.31 8.13
CA VAL A 228 -14.66 -16.62 7.77
C VAL A 228 -14.68 -16.80 6.25
N GLY A 229 -13.58 -17.23 5.64
CA GLY A 229 -13.54 -17.53 4.21
C GLY A 229 -12.45 -18.54 3.84
N ASP A 230 -12.57 -19.20 2.70
CA ASP A 230 -11.59 -20.24 2.31
C ASP A 230 -10.26 -19.59 1.90
N VAL A 231 -10.33 -18.57 1.02
CA VAL A 231 -9.20 -17.70 0.68
C VAL A 231 -9.62 -16.24 0.89
N VAL A 232 -8.89 -15.49 1.71
CA VAL A 232 -9.31 -14.14 2.14
C VAL A 232 -8.27 -13.08 1.77
N GLY A 233 -8.74 -12.00 1.14
CA GLY A 233 -7.98 -10.75 1.02
C GLY A 233 -7.02 -10.68 -0.17
N THR A 234 -7.22 -11.49 -1.21
CA THR A 234 -6.39 -11.45 -2.42
C THR A 234 -6.57 -10.13 -3.19
N GLY A 235 -5.58 -9.78 -4.02
CA GLY A 235 -5.65 -8.65 -4.94
C GLY A 235 -5.02 -7.36 -4.42
N SER A 236 -5.83 -6.30 -4.29
CA SER A 236 -5.35 -4.94 -4.02
C SER A 236 -5.01 -4.74 -2.53
N SER A 237 -4.00 -3.90 -2.26
CA SER A 237 -3.59 -3.49 -0.90
C SER A 237 -4.52 -2.46 -0.24
N ARG A 238 -5.73 -2.25 -0.78
CA ARG A 238 -6.65 -1.19 -0.32
C ARG A 238 -7.07 -1.42 1.13
N LYS A 239 -6.59 -0.56 2.05
CA LYS A 239 -6.94 -0.63 3.48
C LYS A 239 -8.44 -0.55 3.74
N SER A 240 -9.19 0.08 2.83
CA SER A 240 -10.65 0.16 2.86
C SER A 240 -11.35 -1.20 2.96
N ALA A 241 -10.76 -2.29 2.45
CA ALA A 241 -11.32 -3.63 2.62
C ALA A 241 -11.35 -4.05 4.11
N ILE A 242 -10.24 -3.87 4.83
CA ILE A 242 -10.17 -4.11 6.28
C ILE A 242 -11.04 -3.10 7.02
N ASN A 243 -11.00 -1.81 6.66
CA ASN A 243 -11.84 -0.80 7.31
C ASN A 243 -13.33 -1.17 7.22
N SER A 244 -13.82 -1.65 6.06
CA SER A 244 -15.22 -2.10 5.90
C SER A 244 -15.54 -3.32 6.76
N VAL A 245 -14.66 -4.33 6.78
CA VAL A 245 -14.84 -5.53 7.62
C VAL A 245 -14.91 -5.12 9.09
N LEU A 246 -13.93 -4.35 9.58
CA LEU A 246 -13.86 -3.92 10.98
C LEU A 246 -14.96 -2.93 11.35
N TRP A 247 -15.47 -2.13 10.40
CA TRP A 247 -16.65 -1.31 10.65
C TRP A 247 -17.84 -2.17 11.11
N HIS A 248 -18.02 -3.31 10.44
CA HIS A 248 -19.12 -4.22 10.71
C HIS A 248 -18.87 -5.21 11.84
N ILE A 249 -17.65 -5.67 12.08
CA ILE A 249 -17.38 -6.72 13.10
C ILE A 249 -16.48 -6.30 14.26
N GLY A 250 -15.79 -5.16 14.14
CA GLY A 250 -14.86 -4.65 15.14
C GLY A 250 -15.50 -3.72 16.17
N ASP A 251 -14.64 -3.17 17.00
CA ASP A 251 -14.96 -2.36 18.17
C ASP A 251 -14.69 -0.88 17.91
N ASP A 252 -15.49 0.00 18.53
CA ASP A 252 -15.26 1.43 18.50
C ASP A 252 -13.96 1.79 19.23
N ILE A 253 -13.16 2.68 18.63
CA ILE A 253 -11.96 3.20 19.26
C ILE A 253 -12.36 4.44 20.08
N PRO A 254 -12.18 4.43 21.42
CA PRO A 254 -12.57 5.58 22.24
C PRO A 254 -11.96 6.89 21.74
N PHE A 255 -12.79 7.93 21.63
CA PHE A 255 -12.40 9.29 21.21
C PHE A 255 -11.90 9.44 19.76
N VAL A 256 -11.97 8.36 18.95
CA VAL A 256 -11.58 8.40 17.53
C VAL A 256 -12.84 8.18 16.68
N PRO A 257 -13.38 9.24 16.04
CA PRO A 257 -14.63 9.11 15.28
C PRO A 257 -14.46 8.25 14.03
N ASN A 258 -15.48 7.44 13.75
CA ASN A 258 -15.69 6.75 12.47
C ASN A 258 -14.57 5.77 12.06
N LYS A 259 -13.83 5.23 13.03
CA LYS A 259 -12.84 4.19 12.83
C LYS A 259 -13.00 3.11 13.90
N ARG A 260 -12.77 1.86 13.51
CA ARG A 260 -12.86 0.69 14.38
C ARG A 260 -11.59 -0.14 14.32
N SER A 261 -11.32 -0.88 15.38
CA SER A 261 -10.22 -1.83 15.51
C SER A 261 -10.74 -3.18 16.01
N GLY A 262 -9.85 -4.14 16.27
CA GLY A 262 -10.25 -5.45 16.79
C GLY A 262 -10.87 -6.34 15.74
N GLY A 263 -11.73 -7.27 16.16
CA GLY A 263 -12.37 -8.25 15.28
C GLY A 263 -11.55 -9.51 14.99
N TYR A 264 -12.24 -10.53 14.47
CA TYR A 264 -11.69 -11.87 14.25
C TYR A 264 -11.86 -12.27 12.78
N ILE A 265 -10.76 -12.70 12.14
CA ILE A 265 -10.74 -13.08 10.73
C ILE A 265 -10.12 -14.46 10.61
N LEU A 266 -10.89 -15.44 10.15
CA LEU A 266 -10.46 -16.82 9.97
C LEU A 266 -10.42 -17.17 8.48
N GLY A 267 -9.38 -17.84 8.03
CA GLY A 267 -9.42 -18.44 6.70
C GLY A 267 -8.41 -19.55 6.49
N SER A 268 -8.68 -20.45 5.54
CA SER A 268 -7.71 -21.49 5.19
C SER A 268 -6.46 -20.91 4.55
N LYS A 269 -6.61 -19.80 3.83
CA LYS A 269 -5.51 -18.96 3.38
C LYS A 269 -5.86 -17.49 3.52
N ILE A 270 -4.95 -16.68 4.07
CA ILE A 270 -5.08 -15.24 4.13
C ILE A 270 -3.94 -14.62 3.33
N ALA A 271 -4.25 -13.71 2.40
CA ALA A 271 -3.23 -13.04 1.61
C ALA A 271 -2.33 -12.17 2.52
N PRO A 272 -1.00 -12.16 2.33
CA PRO A 272 -0.05 -11.53 3.27
C PRO A 272 -0.32 -10.05 3.54
N ILE A 273 -0.64 -9.27 2.50
CA ILE A 273 -0.91 -7.84 2.65
C ILE A 273 -2.17 -7.62 3.49
N PHE A 274 -3.19 -8.45 3.29
CA PHE A 274 -4.44 -8.37 4.04
C PHE A 274 -4.25 -8.80 5.50
N PHE A 275 -3.47 -9.86 5.72
CA PHE A 275 -3.03 -10.32 7.04
C PHE A 275 -2.36 -9.18 7.82
N ASN A 276 -1.33 -8.56 7.22
CA ASN A 276 -0.59 -7.45 7.82
C ASN A 276 -1.51 -6.25 8.10
N THR A 277 -2.43 -5.94 7.18
CA THR A 277 -3.36 -4.82 7.37
C THR A 277 -4.35 -5.09 8.52
N ALA A 278 -4.75 -6.35 8.72
CA ALA A 278 -5.63 -6.76 9.81
C ALA A 278 -4.93 -6.65 11.18
N GLU A 279 -3.73 -7.22 11.32
CA GLU A 279 -2.95 -7.14 12.57
C GLU A 279 -2.52 -5.70 12.90
N ASP A 280 -2.16 -4.89 11.89
CA ASP A 280 -1.84 -3.47 12.07
C ASP A 280 -3.05 -2.68 12.59
N SER A 281 -4.26 -3.14 12.29
CA SER A 281 -5.53 -2.55 12.73
C SER A 281 -6.05 -3.15 14.04
N GLY A 282 -5.28 -4.02 14.70
CA GLY A 282 -5.64 -4.64 15.99
C GLY A 282 -6.57 -5.84 15.89
N ALA A 283 -6.86 -6.33 14.68
CA ALA A 283 -7.63 -7.56 14.49
C ALA A 283 -6.78 -8.80 14.80
N LEU A 284 -7.44 -9.94 15.02
CA LEU A 284 -6.80 -11.25 15.13
C LEU A 284 -7.07 -12.09 13.87
N PRO A 285 -6.19 -12.02 12.85
CA PRO A 285 -6.22 -12.92 11.71
C PRO A 285 -5.63 -14.29 12.07
N ILE A 286 -6.31 -15.38 11.69
CA ILE A 286 -5.87 -16.77 11.96
C ILE A 286 -6.01 -17.60 10.68
N GLU A 287 -4.89 -18.16 10.21
CA GLU A 287 -4.92 -19.21 9.20
C GLU A 287 -5.27 -20.57 9.84
N CYS A 288 -6.41 -21.16 9.46
CA CYS A 288 -6.89 -22.44 10.01
C CYS A 288 -7.84 -23.17 9.03
N ASP A 289 -8.10 -24.45 9.24
CA ASP A 289 -9.14 -25.15 8.48
C ASP A 289 -10.51 -24.57 8.83
N VAL A 290 -11.26 -24.12 7.82
CA VAL A 290 -12.59 -23.50 7.96
C VAL A 290 -13.69 -24.33 7.28
N THR A 291 -13.43 -25.57 6.91
CA THR A 291 -14.39 -26.44 6.19
C THR A 291 -15.57 -26.87 7.05
N GLN A 292 -15.41 -26.89 8.38
CA GLN A 292 -16.47 -27.22 9.34
C GLN A 292 -17.13 -25.97 9.97
N MET A 293 -17.06 -24.82 9.31
CA MET A 293 -17.60 -23.56 9.80
C MET A 293 -18.60 -22.97 8.81
N GLU A 294 -19.85 -22.82 9.24
CA GLU A 294 -20.94 -22.25 8.43
C GLU A 294 -21.52 -20.98 9.05
N THR A 295 -22.14 -20.16 8.20
CA THR A 295 -22.78 -18.91 8.67
C THR A 295 -23.83 -19.21 9.72
N GLY A 296 -23.70 -18.60 10.90
CA GLY A 296 -24.59 -18.80 12.03
C GLY A 296 -24.03 -19.73 13.11
N ASP A 297 -22.96 -20.48 12.86
CA ASP A 297 -22.34 -21.32 13.87
C ASP A 297 -21.80 -20.47 15.03
N VAL A 298 -21.89 -21.03 16.23
CA VAL A 298 -21.25 -20.47 17.43
C VAL A 298 -20.04 -21.35 17.75
N ILE A 299 -18.86 -20.74 17.68
CA ILE A 299 -17.58 -21.41 17.90
C ILE A 299 -16.82 -20.71 19.02
N THR A 300 -15.90 -21.42 19.65
CA THR A 300 -14.98 -20.87 20.63
C THR A 300 -13.54 -21.00 20.14
N ILE A 301 -12.86 -19.86 20.00
CA ILE A 301 -11.43 -19.78 19.69
C ILE A 301 -10.68 -19.84 21.01
N HIS A 302 -9.68 -20.71 21.12
CA HIS A 302 -8.78 -20.83 22.28
C HIS A 302 -7.38 -20.37 21.84
N PRO A 303 -7.06 -19.06 21.86
CA PRO A 303 -5.87 -18.50 21.21
C PRO A 303 -4.56 -19.11 21.72
N TYR A 304 -4.47 -19.35 23.02
CA TYR A 304 -3.27 -19.90 23.67
C TYR A 304 -3.12 -21.41 23.51
N LYS A 305 -4.21 -22.13 23.19
CA LYS A 305 -4.18 -23.58 22.91
C LYS A 305 -3.98 -23.88 21.42
N GLY A 306 -4.32 -22.94 20.55
CA GLY A 306 -4.31 -23.17 19.10
C GLY A 306 -5.47 -24.07 18.64
N GLU A 307 -6.64 -23.97 19.28
CA GLU A 307 -7.79 -24.83 19.01
C GLU A 307 -9.05 -23.99 18.77
N ILE A 308 -9.93 -24.48 17.89
CA ILE A 308 -11.28 -23.96 17.71
C ILE A 308 -12.26 -25.09 17.98
N THR A 309 -13.21 -24.84 18.88
CA THR A 309 -14.26 -25.81 19.25
C THR A 309 -15.64 -25.35 18.81
N ASN A 310 -16.52 -26.29 18.47
CA ASN A 310 -17.95 -26.02 18.24
C ASN A 310 -18.70 -25.83 19.58
N ALA A 311 -20.01 -25.56 19.51
CA ALA A 311 -20.87 -25.41 20.68
C ALA A 311 -20.99 -26.66 21.57
N ALA A 312 -20.69 -27.85 21.04
CA ALA A 312 -20.64 -29.10 21.81
C ALA A 312 -19.28 -29.33 22.52
N GLY A 313 -18.29 -28.46 22.27
CA GLY A 313 -16.94 -28.58 22.81
C GLY A 313 -16.01 -29.48 22.00
N GLU A 314 -16.40 -29.92 20.81
CA GLU A 314 -15.58 -30.73 19.92
C GLU A 314 -14.60 -29.85 19.15
N VAL A 315 -13.34 -30.26 19.05
CA VAL A 315 -12.31 -29.55 18.26
C VAL A 315 -12.58 -29.74 16.77
N ILE A 316 -12.87 -28.64 16.07
CA ILE A 316 -13.17 -28.63 14.64
C ILE A 316 -12.01 -28.10 13.79
N SER A 317 -11.05 -27.40 14.42
CA SER A 317 -9.87 -26.88 13.75
C SER A 317 -8.74 -26.63 14.75
N THR A 318 -7.50 -26.72 14.29
CA THR A 318 -6.29 -26.42 15.06
C THR A 318 -5.42 -25.45 14.29
N PHE A 319 -4.71 -24.56 14.97
CA PHE A 319 -3.88 -23.53 14.37
C PHE A 319 -2.64 -23.24 15.20
N SER A 320 -1.71 -22.50 14.61
CA SER A 320 -0.58 -21.89 15.32
C SER A 320 -0.57 -20.40 14.99
N LEU A 321 -0.50 -19.57 16.03
CA LEU A 321 -0.42 -18.14 15.86
C LEU A 321 0.91 -17.74 15.23
N LYS A 322 0.85 -16.88 14.23
CA LYS A 322 2.01 -16.27 13.58
C LYS A 322 1.68 -14.80 13.32
N PRO A 323 2.61 -13.85 13.53
CA PRO A 323 3.89 -14.04 14.21
C PRO A 323 3.70 -14.38 15.71
N ASP A 324 4.77 -14.82 16.38
CA ASP A 324 4.77 -15.11 17.83
C ASP A 324 4.30 -13.89 18.66
N THR A 325 4.49 -12.68 18.13
CA THR A 325 4.14 -11.40 18.76
C THR A 325 2.67 -11.02 18.67
N ILE A 326 1.85 -11.73 17.88
CA ILE A 326 0.47 -11.32 17.56
C ILE A 326 -0.43 -11.11 18.80
N LEU A 327 -0.16 -11.83 19.89
CA LEU A 327 -0.89 -11.67 21.16
C LEU A 327 -0.62 -10.30 21.80
N ASP A 328 0.62 -9.82 21.77
CA ASP A 328 0.98 -8.48 22.25
C ASP A 328 0.44 -7.40 21.29
N GLU A 329 0.40 -7.69 19.99
CA GLU A 329 -0.11 -6.77 18.98
C GLU A 329 -1.60 -6.50 19.19
N VAL A 330 -2.41 -7.55 19.36
CA VAL A 330 -3.84 -7.41 19.65
C VAL A 330 -4.06 -6.66 20.96
N ARG A 331 -3.29 -6.98 22.02
CA ARG A 331 -3.38 -6.27 23.31
C ARG A 331 -3.07 -4.78 23.18
N ALA A 332 -2.06 -4.42 22.39
CA ALA A 332 -1.68 -3.03 22.14
C ALA A 332 -2.71 -2.27 21.29
N GLY A 333 -3.67 -2.98 20.66
CA GLY A 333 -4.62 -2.41 19.71
C GLY A 333 -4.08 -2.34 18.28
N GLY A 334 -3.06 -3.13 17.97
CA GLY A 334 -2.43 -3.26 16.67
C GLY A 334 -0.91 -3.38 16.76
N ARG A 335 -0.29 -3.95 15.72
CA ARG A 335 1.16 -4.07 15.62
C ARG A 335 1.88 -2.71 15.62
N ILE A 336 1.35 -1.71 14.91
CA ILE A 336 1.94 -0.36 14.86
C ILE A 336 2.00 0.28 16.26
N PRO A 337 0.89 0.37 17.03
CA PRO A 337 0.94 0.82 18.43
C PRO A 337 1.93 0.04 19.31
N LEU A 338 2.01 -1.29 19.16
CA LEU A 338 2.96 -2.12 19.91
C LEU A 338 4.40 -1.69 19.64
N LEU A 339 4.78 -1.55 18.37
CA LEU A 339 6.15 -1.19 17.99
C LEU A 339 6.56 0.17 18.55
N ILE A 340 5.69 1.18 18.40
CA ILE A 340 5.95 2.54 18.91
C ILE A 340 6.08 2.50 20.44
N GLY A 341 5.14 1.88 21.14
CA GLY A 341 5.15 1.83 22.61
C GLY A 341 6.30 1.00 23.18
N ARG A 342 6.67 -0.10 22.51
CA ARG A 342 7.82 -0.93 22.90
C ARG A 342 9.12 -0.14 22.75
N THR A 343 9.30 0.55 21.63
CA THR A 343 10.48 1.41 21.39
C THR A 343 10.55 2.55 22.41
N LEU A 344 9.41 3.19 22.72
CA LEU A 344 9.34 4.20 23.79
C LEU A 344 9.78 3.62 25.14
N THR A 345 9.29 2.44 25.48
CA THR A 345 9.65 1.73 26.72
C THR A 345 11.17 1.43 26.75
N ASP A 346 11.71 0.83 25.70
CA ASP A 346 13.13 0.45 25.64
C ASP A 346 14.06 1.69 25.63
N LYS A 347 13.68 2.77 24.93
CA LYS A 347 14.40 4.06 24.95
C LYS A 347 14.42 4.66 26.35
N THR A 348 13.28 4.65 27.04
CA THR A 348 13.16 5.16 28.41
C THR A 348 14.03 4.35 29.38
N ARG A 349 13.95 3.02 29.30
CA ARG A 349 14.74 2.12 30.14
C ARG A 349 16.24 2.32 29.93
N THR A 350 16.67 2.44 28.67
CA THR A 350 18.06 2.73 28.32
C THR A 350 18.54 4.05 28.93
N ALA A 351 17.74 5.12 28.80
CA ALA A 351 18.04 6.43 29.39
C ALA A 351 18.18 6.36 30.93
N MET A 352 17.44 5.45 31.58
CA MET A 352 17.51 5.20 33.02
C MET A 352 18.58 4.17 33.43
N GLY A 353 19.38 3.66 32.49
CA GLY A 353 20.39 2.63 32.75
C GLY A 353 19.81 1.26 33.11
N LEU A 354 18.60 0.95 32.65
CA LEU A 354 17.90 -0.32 32.84
C LEU A 354 18.00 -1.20 31.60
N GLU A 355 18.07 -2.51 31.81
CA GLU A 355 17.98 -3.51 30.74
C GLU A 355 16.64 -3.46 29.99
N PRO A 356 16.57 -3.88 28.71
CA PRO A 356 15.32 -3.95 27.95
C PRO A 356 14.20 -4.69 28.69
N SER A 357 12.96 -4.27 28.50
CA SER A 357 11.83 -4.85 29.25
C SER A 357 11.62 -6.33 28.87
N PRO A 358 11.44 -7.24 29.86
CA PRO A 358 11.07 -8.63 29.62
C PRO A 358 9.56 -8.84 29.41
N LEU A 359 8.75 -7.77 29.49
CA LEU A 359 7.28 -7.85 29.40
C LEU A 359 6.77 -8.22 28.01
N PHE A 360 7.51 -7.83 26.97
CA PHE A 360 7.08 -8.02 25.58
C PHE A 360 7.61 -9.34 25.05
N ILE A 361 6.77 -10.05 24.31
CA ILE A 361 7.20 -11.14 23.45
C ILE A 361 8.16 -10.54 22.43
N ARG A 362 9.38 -11.08 22.39
CA ARG A 362 10.39 -10.70 21.41
C ARG A 362 10.53 -11.82 20.39
N PRO A 363 10.70 -11.49 19.10
CA PRO A 363 10.98 -12.46 18.06
C PRO A 363 12.17 -13.34 18.43
N LYS A 364 12.05 -14.64 18.19
CA LYS A 364 13.19 -15.57 18.35
C LYS A 364 14.06 -15.50 17.11
N LEU A 365 15.37 -15.58 17.31
CA LEU A 365 16.29 -15.78 16.20
C LEU A 365 16.05 -17.19 15.62
N PRO A 366 15.84 -17.33 14.31
CA PRO A 366 15.80 -18.64 13.67
C PRO A 366 17.17 -19.34 13.80
N ALA A 367 17.16 -20.66 13.70
CA ALA A 367 18.39 -21.46 13.75
C ALA A 367 19.32 -21.10 12.59
N ASP A 368 20.61 -20.92 12.88
CA ASP A 368 21.61 -20.72 11.84
C ASP A 368 21.90 -22.06 11.15
N THR A 369 21.64 -22.13 9.84
CA THR A 369 21.90 -23.30 9.01
C THR A 369 23.37 -23.36 8.54
N GLY A 370 24.15 -22.31 8.79
CA GLY A 370 25.55 -22.18 8.34
C GLY A 370 25.68 -21.91 6.83
N LYS A 371 24.58 -21.66 6.13
CA LYS A 371 24.52 -21.40 4.68
C LYS A 371 24.65 -19.94 4.31
N GLY A 372 24.94 -19.62 3.06
CA GLY A 372 24.89 -18.25 2.55
C GLY A 372 23.48 -17.64 2.53
N TYR A 373 23.39 -16.36 2.15
CA TYR A 373 22.14 -15.61 2.03
C TYR A 373 21.69 -15.45 0.58
N THR A 374 20.38 -15.46 0.35
CA THR A 374 19.80 -15.09 -0.95
C THR A 374 19.99 -13.59 -1.22
N LEU A 375 19.69 -13.13 -2.45
CA LEU A 375 19.83 -11.71 -2.79
C LEU A 375 18.87 -10.85 -1.95
N ALA A 376 17.62 -11.28 -1.84
CA ALA A 376 16.63 -10.58 -1.02
C ALA A 376 17.04 -10.51 0.46
N GLN A 377 17.58 -11.61 1.01
CA GLN A 377 18.07 -11.65 2.39
C GLN A 377 19.22 -10.68 2.63
N LYS A 378 20.14 -10.51 1.66
CA LYS A 378 21.23 -9.52 1.73
C LYS A 378 20.72 -8.08 1.62
N MET A 379 19.77 -7.81 0.73
CA MET A 379 19.16 -6.47 0.58
C MET A 379 18.47 -6.03 1.88
N VAL A 380 17.66 -6.91 2.47
CA VAL A 380 17.01 -6.66 3.76
C VAL A 380 18.04 -6.56 4.88
N GLY A 381 19.05 -7.43 4.87
CA GLY A 381 20.22 -7.36 5.77
C GLY A 381 20.88 -6.00 5.79
N LYS A 382 21.30 -5.49 4.63
CA LYS A 382 21.93 -4.17 4.51
C LYS A 382 21.03 -3.06 5.05
N ALA A 383 19.72 -3.12 4.77
CA ALA A 383 18.77 -2.14 5.29
C ALA A 383 18.59 -2.20 6.81
N CYS A 384 18.98 -3.31 7.45
CA CYS A 384 19.01 -3.49 8.90
C CYS A 384 20.42 -3.32 9.50
N GLY A 385 21.46 -3.02 8.70
CA GLY A 385 22.85 -2.99 9.17
C GLY A 385 23.47 -4.37 9.43
N LEU A 386 22.92 -5.43 8.82
CA LEU A 386 23.34 -6.83 8.95
C LEU A 386 23.87 -7.39 7.61
N PRO A 387 24.66 -8.49 7.61
CA PRO A 387 25.08 -9.15 6.37
C PRO A 387 23.92 -9.81 5.60
N GLY A 388 22.87 -10.21 6.31
CA GLY A 388 21.66 -10.83 5.77
C GLY A 388 20.61 -11.06 6.86
N VAL A 389 19.35 -11.28 6.48
CA VAL A 389 18.26 -11.65 7.40
C VAL A 389 17.67 -12.98 6.98
N ARG A 390 17.60 -13.94 7.89
CA ARG A 390 17.03 -15.28 7.64
C ARG A 390 15.50 -15.26 7.63
N PRO A 391 14.84 -16.18 6.90
CA PRO A 391 13.39 -16.32 6.96
C PRO A 391 12.89 -16.56 8.39
N GLY A 392 11.74 -15.96 8.72
CA GLY A 392 11.15 -16.00 10.06
C GLY A 392 11.76 -15.02 11.07
N THR A 393 12.89 -14.38 10.75
CA THR A 393 13.42 -13.28 11.57
C THR A 393 12.56 -12.04 11.41
N SER A 394 12.07 -11.50 12.52
CA SER A 394 11.47 -10.17 12.55
C SER A 394 12.57 -9.10 12.49
N CYS A 395 12.42 -8.12 11.59
CA CYS A 395 13.37 -7.04 11.39
C CYS A 395 12.66 -5.73 11.02
N GLU A 396 13.42 -4.64 11.04
CA GLU A 396 12.93 -3.28 10.77
C GLU A 396 13.82 -2.61 9.70
N PRO A 397 13.77 -3.07 8.43
CA PRO A 397 14.59 -2.50 7.37
C PRO A 397 14.31 -1.01 7.15
N LEU A 398 15.38 -0.25 6.84
CA LEU A 398 15.29 1.12 6.37
C LEU A 398 14.53 1.20 5.03
N MET A 399 13.51 2.06 4.99
CA MET A 399 12.70 2.36 3.81
C MET A 399 13.33 3.51 3.02
N THR A 400 14.05 3.15 1.95
CA THR A 400 14.72 4.14 1.09
C THR A 400 13.74 4.84 0.16
N THR A 401 12.71 4.14 -0.30
CA THR A 401 11.69 4.68 -1.22
C THR A 401 10.30 4.20 -0.83
N VAL A 402 9.34 5.12 -0.72
CA VAL A 402 7.93 4.85 -0.41
C VAL A 402 7.03 5.42 -1.50
N GLY A 403 6.21 4.57 -2.12
CA GLY A 403 5.24 4.98 -3.16
C GLY A 403 3.81 5.18 -2.63
N SER A 404 3.11 6.19 -3.14
CA SER A 404 1.69 6.46 -2.87
C SER A 404 0.95 6.86 -4.16
N GLN A 405 -0.31 6.43 -4.28
CA GLN A 405 -1.19 6.73 -5.42
C GLN A 405 -2.52 7.32 -4.95
N ASP A 406 -3.33 7.83 -5.86
CA ASP A 406 -4.46 8.73 -5.59
C ASP A 406 -5.76 8.07 -5.08
N THR A 407 -5.85 6.74 -5.10
CA THR A 407 -7.00 5.98 -4.54
C THR A 407 -6.73 5.35 -3.18
N THR A 408 -5.46 5.24 -2.77
CA THR A 408 -5.03 4.88 -1.42
C THR A 408 -4.45 6.07 -0.65
N GLY A 409 -3.94 7.08 -1.35
CA GLY A 409 -3.33 8.29 -0.82
C GLY A 409 -4.20 9.06 0.17
N PRO A 410 -5.51 9.26 -0.08
CA PRO A 410 -6.42 9.85 0.90
C PRO A 410 -6.48 9.07 2.23
N MET A 411 -6.49 7.73 2.19
CA MET A 411 -6.42 6.92 3.41
C MET A 411 -5.04 7.02 4.05
N THR A 412 -3.96 6.95 3.28
CA THR A 412 -2.58 7.11 3.78
C THR A 412 -2.38 8.46 4.46
N ARG A 413 -2.95 9.54 3.92
CA ARG A 413 -3.00 10.87 4.54
C ARG A 413 -3.66 10.82 5.91
N ASP A 414 -4.80 10.16 6.01
CA ASP A 414 -5.56 10.09 7.26
C ASP A 414 -4.82 9.25 8.32
N GLU A 415 -4.19 8.13 7.92
CA GLU A 415 -3.31 7.35 8.79
C GLU A 415 -2.06 8.16 9.24
N LEU A 416 -1.46 8.97 8.35
CA LEU A 416 -0.35 9.88 8.69
C LEU A 416 -0.77 10.96 9.71
N LYS A 417 -2.00 11.46 9.61
CA LYS A 417 -2.54 12.42 10.58
C LYS A 417 -2.69 11.78 11.95
N GLU A 418 -3.25 10.57 12.02
CA GLU A 418 -3.42 9.83 13.28
C GLU A 418 -2.07 9.46 13.91
N LEU A 419 -1.07 9.12 13.10
CA LEU A 419 0.33 8.91 13.54
C LEU A 419 1.06 10.20 13.90
N ALA A 420 0.39 11.35 13.92
CA ALA A 420 0.99 12.65 14.24
C ALA A 420 2.21 13.01 13.35
N CYS A 421 2.24 12.54 12.10
CA CYS A 421 3.36 12.78 11.20
C CYS A 421 3.34 14.21 10.63
N LEU A 422 4.37 14.99 10.98
CA LEU A 422 4.62 16.35 10.48
C LEU A 422 5.73 16.42 9.42
N GLY A 423 6.52 15.35 9.25
CA GLY A 423 7.57 15.23 8.25
C GLY A 423 7.92 13.76 8.01
N PHE A 424 8.43 13.43 6.83
CA PHE A 424 8.87 12.09 6.50
C PHE A 424 10.32 11.84 6.89
N SER A 425 10.58 10.71 7.55
CA SER A 425 11.93 10.21 7.79
C SER A 425 12.42 9.25 6.70
N ALA A 426 11.51 8.66 5.90
CA ALA A 426 11.90 7.91 4.72
C ALA A 426 12.64 8.80 3.72
N ASP A 427 13.68 8.26 3.08
CA ASP A 427 14.56 9.07 2.23
C ASP A 427 13.88 9.61 0.97
N LEU A 428 12.84 8.93 0.46
CA LEU A 428 11.99 9.45 -0.61
C LEU A 428 10.56 8.92 -0.44
N VAL A 429 9.59 9.83 -0.42
CA VAL A 429 8.16 9.51 -0.48
C VAL A 429 7.60 10.15 -1.75
N MET A 430 6.93 9.39 -2.61
CA MET A 430 6.37 9.89 -3.87
C MET A 430 4.85 9.67 -3.95
N GLN A 431 4.10 10.71 -4.31
CA GLN A 431 2.66 10.66 -4.58
C GLN A 431 2.38 10.82 -6.08
N SER A 432 1.49 9.99 -6.63
CA SER A 432 1.01 10.07 -8.01
C SER A 432 -0.50 10.34 -8.13
N PHE A 433 -0.95 10.72 -9.33
CA PHE A 433 -2.36 10.93 -9.66
C PHE A 433 -2.73 10.19 -10.95
N CYS A 434 -2.75 8.86 -10.87
CA CYS A 434 -2.82 7.99 -12.05
C CYS A 434 -4.14 7.22 -12.18
N HIS A 435 -4.85 7.01 -11.07
CA HIS A 435 -6.07 6.21 -11.06
C HIS A 435 -7.34 7.06 -11.20
N THR A 436 -7.25 8.37 -10.96
CA THR A 436 -8.42 9.27 -10.93
C THR A 436 -8.33 10.45 -11.89
N ALA A 437 -7.22 10.60 -12.62
CA ALA A 437 -6.99 11.77 -13.48
C ALA A 437 -7.87 11.82 -14.73
N ALA A 438 -8.29 10.67 -15.28
CA ALA A 438 -8.97 10.63 -16.58
C ALA A 438 -10.40 11.17 -16.55
N TYR A 439 -11.18 10.79 -15.54
CA TYR A 439 -12.59 11.19 -15.40
C TYR A 439 -12.90 11.60 -13.96
N PRO A 440 -12.27 12.67 -13.45
CA PRO A 440 -12.31 13.00 -12.03
C PRO A 440 -13.72 13.38 -11.57
N LYS A 441 -14.18 12.77 -10.48
CA LYS A 441 -15.38 13.22 -9.74
C LYS A 441 -15.02 14.47 -8.92
N PRO A 442 -16.00 15.27 -8.43
CA PRO A 442 -15.70 16.45 -7.61
C PRO A 442 -14.78 16.19 -6.40
N VAL A 443 -14.90 15.01 -5.78
CA VAL A 443 -14.02 14.58 -4.67
C VAL A 443 -12.60 14.23 -5.12
N ASP A 444 -12.44 13.73 -6.35
CA ASP A 444 -11.12 13.49 -6.93
C ASP A 444 -10.43 14.83 -7.22
N ILE A 445 -11.15 15.81 -7.75
CA ILE A 445 -10.64 17.18 -7.97
C ILE A 445 -10.14 17.79 -6.65
N LYS A 446 -10.92 17.66 -5.58
CA LYS A 446 -10.48 18.10 -4.24
C LYS A 446 -9.20 17.38 -3.81
N THR A 447 -9.10 16.07 -4.04
CA THR A 447 -7.90 15.29 -3.77
C THR A 447 -6.70 15.79 -4.58
N HIS A 448 -6.90 16.15 -5.85
CA HIS A 448 -5.85 16.68 -6.73
C HIS A 448 -5.32 18.04 -6.28
N HIS A 449 -6.13 18.81 -5.53
CA HIS A 449 -5.72 20.08 -4.94
C HIS A 449 -5.06 19.91 -3.56
N ASP A 450 -5.66 19.12 -2.67
CA ASP A 450 -5.25 19.07 -1.26
C ASP A 450 -4.07 18.11 -0.99
N LEU A 451 -4.01 16.99 -1.71
CA LEU A 451 -3.03 15.93 -1.44
C LEU A 451 -1.58 16.29 -1.81
N PRO A 452 -1.29 17.03 -2.92
CA PRO A 452 0.06 17.46 -3.23
C PRO A 452 0.70 18.27 -2.09
N ASP A 453 -0.01 19.28 -1.59
CA ASP A 453 0.51 20.15 -0.53
C ASP A 453 0.74 19.39 0.78
N PHE A 454 -0.14 18.45 1.12
CA PHE A 454 0.02 17.60 2.30
C PHE A 454 1.31 16.75 2.23
N ILE A 455 1.64 16.22 1.05
CA ILE A 455 2.83 15.40 0.81
C ILE A 455 4.09 16.28 0.76
N ASN A 456 4.05 17.38 0.02
CA ASN A 456 5.17 18.30 -0.15
C ASN A 456 5.56 18.96 1.18
N SER A 457 4.58 19.36 2.01
CA SER A 457 4.86 19.97 3.32
C SER A 457 5.57 19.03 4.29
N ARG A 458 5.67 17.73 3.97
CA ARG A 458 6.36 16.69 4.74
C ARG A 458 7.68 16.26 4.10
N GLY A 459 8.11 16.93 3.02
CA GLY A 459 9.32 16.59 2.26
C GLY A 459 9.12 15.48 1.21
N GLY A 460 7.87 15.16 0.87
CA GLY A 460 7.56 14.21 -0.20
C GLY A 460 7.53 14.87 -1.58
N VAL A 461 7.63 14.06 -2.63
CA VAL A 461 7.55 14.47 -4.03
C VAL A 461 6.15 14.18 -4.56
N SER A 462 5.45 15.20 -5.05
CA SER A 462 4.14 15.03 -5.71
C SER A 462 4.25 15.15 -7.23
N LEU A 463 3.75 14.15 -7.94
CA LEU A 463 3.45 14.24 -9.37
C LEU A 463 2.14 15.01 -9.59
N ARG A 464 1.74 15.16 -10.85
CA ARG A 464 0.54 15.91 -11.27
C ARG A 464 -0.45 15.00 -11.99
N PRO A 465 -1.77 15.28 -11.93
CA PRO A 465 -2.75 14.61 -12.80
C PRO A 465 -2.33 14.69 -14.27
N GLY A 466 -2.30 13.55 -14.96
CA GLY A 466 -1.85 13.43 -16.35
C GLY A 466 -0.36 13.16 -16.56
N ASP A 467 0.47 13.14 -15.50
CA ASP A 467 1.85 12.67 -15.62
C ASP A 467 1.94 11.17 -15.94
N GLY A 468 0.99 10.39 -15.44
CA GLY A 468 0.86 8.96 -15.70
C GLY A 468 1.10 8.09 -14.48
N ILE A 469 1.30 6.79 -14.73
CA ILE A 469 1.24 5.69 -13.77
C ILE A 469 2.35 5.76 -12.72
N ILE A 470 1.99 5.56 -11.46
CA ILE A 470 2.89 5.56 -10.29
C ILE A 470 4.22 4.85 -10.56
N HIS A 471 4.19 3.58 -10.99
CA HIS A 471 5.39 2.75 -11.04
C HIS A 471 6.34 3.15 -12.17
N SER A 472 5.82 3.69 -13.27
CA SER A 472 6.62 4.21 -14.38
C SER A 472 7.44 5.46 -14.01
N TRP A 473 7.03 6.15 -12.94
CA TRP A 473 7.76 7.26 -12.33
C TRP A 473 8.59 6.81 -11.12
N LEU A 474 7.99 6.06 -10.20
CA LEU A 474 8.63 5.59 -8.97
C LEU A 474 9.88 4.74 -9.27
N ASN A 475 9.81 3.87 -10.29
CA ASN A 475 10.93 3.03 -10.70
C ASN A 475 12.13 3.88 -11.16
N ARG A 476 11.88 5.08 -11.69
CA ARG A 476 12.91 6.08 -12.06
C ARG A 476 13.49 6.85 -10.88
N MET A 477 13.03 6.58 -9.66
CA MET A 477 13.50 7.21 -8.42
C MET A 477 14.18 6.22 -7.46
N LEU A 478 14.34 4.96 -7.88
CA LEU A 478 14.90 3.89 -7.06
C LEU A 478 16.43 3.97 -6.97
N MET A 479 16.96 3.37 -5.90
CA MET A 479 18.38 3.07 -5.76
C MET A 479 18.59 1.55 -5.80
N PRO A 480 19.62 1.05 -6.51
CA PRO A 480 19.94 -0.38 -6.51
C PRO A 480 20.24 -0.92 -5.10
N ASP A 481 19.89 -2.19 -4.85
CA ASP A 481 20.12 -2.89 -3.58
C ASP A 481 19.57 -2.19 -2.34
N THR A 482 18.46 -1.47 -2.49
CA THR A 482 17.74 -0.84 -1.38
C THR A 482 16.34 -1.43 -1.20
N VAL A 483 15.76 -1.20 -0.02
CA VAL A 483 14.43 -1.69 0.36
C VAL A 483 13.43 -0.53 0.35
N GLY A 484 12.19 -0.82 -0.04
CA GLY A 484 11.09 0.12 0.11
C GLY A 484 9.71 -0.52 0.19
N THR A 485 8.69 0.31 0.12
CA THR A 485 7.28 -0.10 0.18
C THR A 485 6.40 0.85 -0.64
N GLY A 486 5.11 0.55 -0.72
CA GLY A 486 4.15 1.46 -1.30
C GLY A 486 2.70 1.07 -1.04
N GLY A 487 1.83 2.08 -1.07
CA GLY A 487 0.37 1.95 -0.94
C GLY A 487 -0.31 1.40 -2.18
N ASP A 488 0.35 0.48 -2.87
CA ASP A 488 -0.11 -0.18 -4.08
C ASP A 488 0.51 -1.58 -4.19
N SER A 489 -0.31 -2.60 -4.47
CA SER A 489 0.14 -3.99 -4.52
C SER A 489 1.16 -4.28 -5.63
N HIS A 490 1.28 -3.40 -6.62
CA HIS A 490 2.22 -3.49 -7.74
C HIS A 490 3.48 -2.66 -7.52
N THR A 491 3.70 -2.13 -6.30
CA THR A 491 5.01 -1.60 -5.91
C THR A 491 6.01 -2.75 -5.81
N ARG A 492 6.58 -3.14 -6.95
CA ARG A 492 7.49 -4.29 -7.14
C ARG A 492 8.78 -3.83 -7.80
N PHE A 493 9.70 -3.34 -6.98
CA PHE A 493 10.90 -2.68 -7.47
C PHE A 493 11.73 -3.58 -8.39
N PRO A 494 12.05 -3.11 -9.62
CA PRO A 494 13.00 -3.79 -10.50
C PRO A 494 14.46 -3.51 -10.10
N LEU A 495 14.71 -2.54 -9.21
CA LEU A 495 16.00 -2.24 -8.58
C LEU A 495 15.88 -2.32 -7.06
N GLY A 496 16.46 -3.36 -6.48
CA GLY A 496 16.31 -3.65 -5.05
C GLY A 496 15.14 -4.58 -4.76
N ILE A 497 14.40 -4.30 -3.69
CA ILE A 497 13.22 -5.07 -3.28
C ILE A 497 12.20 -4.16 -2.60
N SER A 498 10.92 -4.45 -2.80
CA SER A 498 9.83 -3.79 -2.09
C SER A 498 8.79 -4.76 -1.56
N PHE A 499 8.20 -4.39 -0.43
CA PHE A 499 7.09 -5.11 0.20
C PHE A 499 5.87 -4.19 0.27
N PRO A 500 4.91 -4.30 -0.67
CA PRO A 500 3.69 -3.52 -0.64
C PRO A 500 2.88 -3.69 0.63
N ALA A 501 2.17 -2.65 1.04
CA ALA A 501 1.38 -2.69 2.24
C ALA A 501 0.10 -1.84 2.14
N GLY A 502 -0.78 -2.01 3.13
CA GLY A 502 -1.93 -1.14 3.34
C GLY A 502 -1.51 0.25 3.84
N SER A 503 -2.42 1.22 3.71
CA SER A 503 -2.16 2.64 4.03
C SER A 503 -1.59 2.90 5.43
N GLY A 504 -1.94 2.09 6.45
CA GLY A 504 -1.42 2.26 7.82
C GLY A 504 0.08 2.00 7.91
N LEU A 505 0.54 0.85 7.39
CA LEU A 505 1.96 0.50 7.37
C LEU A 505 2.77 1.40 6.44
N VAL A 506 2.18 1.85 5.33
CA VAL A 506 2.82 2.84 4.43
C VAL A 506 2.98 4.18 5.12
N ALA A 507 1.99 4.63 5.89
CA ALA A 507 2.09 5.84 6.70
C ALA A 507 3.19 5.71 7.76
N PHE A 508 3.26 4.57 8.46
CA PHE A 508 4.33 4.27 9.41
C PHE A 508 5.72 4.30 8.74
N ALA A 509 5.87 3.62 7.60
CA ALA A 509 7.11 3.57 6.84
C ALA A 509 7.57 4.95 6.36
N ALA A 510 6.65 5.77 5.86
CA ALA A 510 6.95 7.14 5.44
C ALA A 510 7.36 8.02 6.63
N ALA A 511 6.61 7.93 7.74
CA ALA A 511 6.81 8.75 8.92
C ALA A 511 8.13 8.42 9.64
N LEU A 512 8.46 7.14 9.85
CA LEU A 512 9.61 6.72 10.64
C LEU A 512 10.82 6.27 9.81
N GLY A 513 10.66 6.08 8.50
CA GLY A 513 11.74 5.64 7.62
C GLY A 513 12.12 4.17 7.77
N VAL A 514 11.36 3.38 8.53
CA VAL A 514 11.55 1.94 8.74
C VAL A 514 10.22 1.21 8.64
N MET A 515 10.23 -0.09 8.38
CA MET A 515 9.00 -0.88 8.29
C MET A 515 9.19 -2.23 9.00
N PRO A 516 8.28 -2.64 9.89
CA PRO A 516 8.31 -4.00 10.44
C PRO A 516 8.12 -5.03 9.33
N LEU A 517 8.94 -6.07 9.38
CA LEU A 517 8.92 -7.18 8.43
C LEU A 517 9.30 -8.46 9.15
N ASP A 518 8.43 -9.46 9.10
CA ASP A 518 8.83 -10.84 9.35
C ASP A 518 9.36 -11.41 8.04
N MET A 519 10.66 -11.67 7.99
CA MET A 519 11.36 -11.99 6.75
C MET A 519 10.74 -13.23 6.08
N PRO A 520 10.18 -13.10 4.87
CA PRO A 520 9.61 -14.25 4.18
C PRO A 520 10.67 -15.26 3.72
N GLU A 521 10.21 -16.48 3.49
CA GLU A 521 10.97 -17.47 2.70
C GLU A 521 11.06 -17.03 1.22
N SER A 522 12.02 -17.60 0.48
CA SER A 522 12.21 -17.31 -0.95
C SER A 522 11.94 -18.52 -1.86
N VAL A 523 11.43 -18.26 -3.06
CA VAL A 523 11.35 -19.19 -4.19
C VAL A 523 12.23 -18.65 -5.32
N LEU A 524 13.14 -19.48 -5.83
CA LEU A 524 14.00 -19.10 -6.95
C LEU A 524 13.32 -19.46 -8.27
N VAL A 525 13.26 -18.51 -9.20
CA VAL A 525 12.85 -18.73 -10.59
C VAL A 525 14.07 -18.51 -11.48
N LYS A 526 14.47 -19.54 -12.23
CA LYS A 526 15.66 -19.52 -13.07
C LYS A 526 15.29 -19.69 -14.53
N PHE A 527 15.64 -18.69 -15.34
CA PHE A 527 15.44 -18.73 -16.78
C PHE A 527 16.67 -19.31 -17.48
N THR A 528 16.43 -20.22 -18.43
CA THR A 528 17.47 -20.83 -19.29
C THR A 528 17.02 -20.83 -20.76
N GLY A 529 17.93 -21.06 -21.71
CA GLY A 529 17.59 -21.06 -23.14
C GLY A 529 17.44 -19.67 -23.76
N LYS A 530 16.71 -19.56 -24.87
CA LYS A 530 16.49 -18.30 -25.60
C LYS A 530 15.01 -18.09 -25.92
N LEU A 531 14.58 -16.83 -25.96
CA LEU A 531 13.25 -16.47 -26.46
C LEU A 531 13.05 -17.00 -27.88
N GLN A 532 11.89 -17.63 -28.10
CA GLN A 532 11.51 -18.17 -29.40
C GLN A 532 10.82 -17.09 -30.26
N PRO A 533 10.85 -17.22 -31.60
CA PRO A 533 10.16 -16.28 -32.48
C PRO A 533 8.69 -16.10 -32.10
N GLY A 534 8.22 -14.85 -32.04
CA GLY A 534 6.84 -14.51 -31.65
C GLY A 534 6.53 -14.61 -30.16
N VAL A 535 7.45 -15.09 -29.31
CA VAL A 535 7.28 -15.13 -27.85
C VAL A 535 7.90 -13.86 -27.24
N THR A 536 7.12 -13.20 -26.38
CA THR A 536 7.46 -11.92 -25.77
C THR A 536 7.85 -12.10 -24.30
N LEU A 537 8.35 -11.04 -23.66
CA LEU A 537 8.62 -11.08 -22.23
C LEU A 537 7.35 -11.28 -21.40
N ARG A 538 6.21 -10.78 -21.87
CA ARG A 538 4.92 -10.99 -21.21
C ARG A 538 4.47 -12.45 -21.23
N ASP A 539 4.88 -13.21 -22.24
CA ASP A 539 4.66 -14.66 -22.25
C ASP A 539 5.54 -15.36 -21.22
N ILE A 540 6.76 -14.86 -20.98
CA ILE A 540 7.67 -15.38 -19.95
C ILE A 540 7.14 -15.10 -18.53
N VAL A 541 6.49 -13.96 -18.33
CA VAL A 541 5.72 -13.69 -17.10
C VAL A 541 4.69 -14.79 -16.84
N ASN A 542 3.93 -15.19 -17.87
CA ASN A 542 2.93 -16.25 -17.77
C ASN A 542 3.55 -17.67 -17.70
N ALA A 543 4.77 -17.85 -18.21
CA ALA A 543 5.49 -19.12 -18.14
C ALA A 543 5.85 -19.54 -16.70
N ILE A 544 6.04 -18.58 -15.78
CA ILE A 544 6.32 -18.86 -14.37
C ILE A 544 5.15 -19.64 -13.70
N PRO A 545 3.91 -19.11 -13.65
CA PRO A 545 2.77 -19.86 -13.14
C PRO A 545 2.47 -21.13 -13.94
N TYR A 546 2.67 -21.12 -15.27
CA TYR A 546 2.48 -22.31 -16.11
C TYR A 546 3.42 -23.46 -15.69
N ALA A 547 4.71 -23.20 -15.51
CA ALA A 547 5.68 -24.19 -15.05
C ALA A 547 5.36 -24.69 -13.63
N ALA A 548 4.91 -23.80 -12.73
CA ALA A 548 4.48 -24.18 -11.39
C ALA A 548 3.24 -25.09 -11.41
N MET A 549 2.27 -24.83 -12.30
CA MET A 549 1.08 -25.67 -12.48
C MET A 549 1.44 -27.06 -13.00
N GLN A 550 2.32 -27.15 -14.00
CA GLN A 550 2.80 -28.43 -14.55
C GLN A 550 3.48 -29.30 -13.48
N ARG A 551 4.10 -28.67 -12.48
CA ARG A 551 4.73 -29.35 -11.33
C ARG A 551 3.79 -29.59 -10.14
N GLY A 552 2.52 -29.18 -10.23
CA GLY A 552 1.54 -29.30 -9.13
C GLY A 552 1.81 -28.39 -7.93
N LEU A 553 2.63 -27.34 -8.12
CA LEU A 553 3.00 -26.35 -7.11
C LEU A 553 2.02 -25.16 -7.06
N LEU A 554 1.19 -25.01 -8.09
CA LEU A 554 0.14 -24.01 -8.22
C LEU A 554 -1.14 -24.66 -8.74
N THR A 555 -2.29 -24.33 -8.16
CA THR A 555 -3.61 -24.80 -8.62
C THR A 555 -4.55 -23.63 -8.89
N VAL A 556 -5.43 -23.79 -9.88
CA VAL A 556 -6.50 -22.81 -10.20
C VAL A 556 -7.68 -22.94 -9.23
N GLU A 557 -8.01 -24.16 -8.79
CA GLU A 557 -9.09 -24.42 -7.84
C GLU A 557 -8.91 -23.61 -6.55
N LYS A 558 -9.99 -23.00 -6.06
CA LYS A 558 -9.95 -22.08 -4.92
C LYS A 558 -10.00 -22.84 -3.60
N GLN A 559 -10.80 -23.90 -3.54
CA GLN A 559 -10.83 -24.77 -2.37
C GLN A 559 -9.49 -25.50 -2.24
N ASN A 560 -8.85 -25.40 -1.07
CA ASN A 560 -7.53 -26.00 -0.81
C ASN A 560 -6.43 -25.57 -1.82
N LYS A 561 -6.49 -24.33 -2.30
CA LYS A 561 -5.57 -23.79 -3.30
C LYS A 561 -4.11 -23.99 -2.89
N LYS A 562 -3.32 -24.63 -3.76
CA LYS A 562 -1.86 -24.68 -3.65
C LYS A 562 -1.27 -23.48 -4.36
N ASN A 563 -0.35 -22.79 -3.70
CA ASN A 563 0.41 -21.71 -4.30
C ASN A 563 1.78 -21.60 -3.61
N VAL A 564 2.82 -22.16 -4.23
CA VAL A 564 4.20 -22.14 -3.72
C VAL A 564 4.76 -20.72 -3.50
N PHE A 565 4.20 -19.72 -4.18
CA PHE A 565 4.65 -18.33 -4.14
C PHE A 565 3.97 -17.49 -3.03
N SER A 566 2.82 -17.95 -2.53
CA SER A 566 1.99 -17.18 -1.60
C SER A 566 2.75 -16.85 -0.32
N GLY A 567 2.90 -15.55 -0.01
CA GLY A 567 3.60 -15.10 1.19
C GLY A 567 5.11 -15.23 1.15
N ARG A 568 5.70 -15.56 0.01
CA ARG A 568 7.14 -15.69 -0.19
C ARG A 568 7.70 -14.57 -1.05
N ILE A 569 9.02 -14.44 -1.06
CA ILE A 569 9.74 -13.60 -2.01
C ILE A 569 10.03 -14.42 -3.28
N MET A 570 9.70 -13.87 -4.45
CA MET A 570 10.13 -14.45 -5.73
C MET A 570 11.46 -13.81 -6.15
N GLU A 571 12.52 -14.62 -6.22
CA GLU A 571 13.84 -14.19 -6.70
C GLU A 571 14.08 -14.74 -8.10
N MET A 572 14.48 -13.88 -9.04
CA MET A 572 14.61 -14.22 -10.45
C MET A 572 16.05 -14.08 -10.95
N GLU A 573 16.53 -15.07 -11.71
CA GLU A 573 17.84 -15.03 -12.38
C GLU A 573 17.81 -15.65 -13.79
N GLY A 574 18.85 -15.37 -14.59
CA GLY A 574 19.01 -15.94 -15.95
C GLY A 574 18.79 -14.95 -17.09
N LEU A 575 18.32 -13.73 -16.79
CA LEU A 575 18.05 -12.67 -17.77
C LEU A 575 18.73 -11.34 -17.35
N PRO A 576 20.07 -11.29 -17.20
CA PRO A 576 20.76 -10.14 -16.63
C PRO A 576 20.70 -8.87 -17.48
N ASP A 577 20.48 -9.00 -18.79
CA ASP A 577 20.56 -7.92 -19.76
C ASP A 577 19.19 -7.34 -20.15
N LEU A 578 18.13 -7.67 -19.42
CA LEU A 578 16.82 -7.02 -19.58
C LEU A 578 16.94 -5.55 -19.20
N LYS A 579 16.36 -4.67 -20.03
CA LYS A 579 16.18 -3.26 -19.66
C LYS A 579 15.29 -3.15 -18.42
N LEU A 580 15.37 -2.04 -17.70
CA LEU A 580 14.68 -1.98 -16.41
C LEU A 580 13.16 -2.00 -16.55
N GLU A 581 12.61 -1.37 -17.58
CA GLU A 581 11.17 -1.44 -17.86
C GLU A 581 10.72 -2.86 -18.20
N GLN A 582 11.59 -3.67 -18.80
CA GLN A 582 11.35 -5.08 -19.07
C GLN A 582 11.42 -5.92 -17.79
N ALA A 583 12.47 -5.72 -16.98
CA ALA A 583 12.61 -6.37 -15.68
C ALA A 583 11.39 -6.12 -14.79
N PHE A 584 10.80 -4.92 -14.90
CA PHE A 584 9.58 -4.57 -14.20
C PHE A 584 8.36 -5.40 -14.63
N GLU A 585 8.24 -5.83 -15.90
CA GLU A 585 7.13 -6.72 -16.31
C GLU A 585 7.13 -8.04 -15.50
N LEU A 586 8.32 -8.55 -15.16
CA LEU A 586 8.49 -9.74 -14.32
C LEU A 586 8.21 -9.45 -12.84
N THR A 587 8.79 -8.38 -12.28
CA THR A 587 8.59 -8.07 -10.85
C THR A 587 7.15 -7.62 -10.56
N ASP A 588 6.53 -6.84 -11.43
CA ASP A 588 5.16 -6.33 -11.31
C ASP A 588 4.14 -7.48 -11.13
N ALA A 589 4.21 -8.48 -12.01
CA ALA A 589 3.31 -9.62 -12.01
C ALA A 589 3.46 -10.59 -10.82
N THR A 590 4.50 -10.43 -9.98
CA THR A 590 4.64 -11.22 -8.75
C THR A 590 3.52 -10.91 -7.74
N ALA A 591 2.87 -9.74 -7.87
CA ALA A 591 1.68 -9.41 -7.09
C ALA A 591 0.55 -10.44 -7.28
N GLU A 592 0.32 -10.89 -8.52
CA GLU A 592 -0.70 -11.87 -8.85
C GLU A 592 -0.35 -13.28 -8.37
N ARG A 593 0.93 -13.55 -8.11
CA ARG A 593 1.40 -14.79 -7.47
C ARG A 593 1.22 -14.76 -5.96
N SER A 594 0.69 -13.67 -5.40
CA SER A 594 0.57 -13.43 -3.96
C SER A 594 1.92 -13.40 -3.24
N CYS A 595 2.99 -13.01 -3.95
CA CYS A 595 4.30 -12.82 -3.35
C CYS A 595 4.29 -11.62 -2.38
N ALA A 596 5.02 -11.76 -1.28
CA ALA A 596 5.26 -10.67 -0.34
C ALA A 596 6.16 -9.58 -0.98
N GLY A 597 7.18 -10.01 -1.72
CA GLY A 597 8.10 -9.15 -2.45
C GLY A 597 8.75 -9.89 -3.62
N SER A 598 9.58 -9.20 -4.38
CA SER A 598 10.33 -9.79 -5.49
C SER A 598 11.66 -9.09 -5.72
N THR A 599 12.63 -9.81 -6.27
CA THR A 599 13.85 -9.20 -6.82
C THR A 599 14.28 -9.95 -8.07
N ILE A 600 15.05 -9.29 -8.94
CA ILE A 600 15.58 -9.84 -10.18
C ILE A 600 17.05 -9.45 -10.32
N LYS A 601 17.89 -10.43 -10.64
CA LYS A 601 19.32 -10.22 -10.85
C LYS A 601 19.59 -9.62 -12.22
N LEU A 602 20.05 -8.37 -12.24
CA LEU A 602 20.41 -7.61 -13.46
C LEU A 602 21.91 -7.33 -13.51
N SER A 603 22.40 -6.97 -14.70
CA SER A 603 23.79 -6.53 -14.91
C SER A 603 24.01 -5.08 -14.43
N VAL A 604 25.27 -4.78 -14.12
CA VAL A 604 25.70 -3.44 -13.69
C VAL A 604 25.48 -2.44 -14.82
N GLU A 605 25.76 -2.86 -16.05
CA GLU A 605 25.63 -2.06 -17.27
C GLU A 605 24.19 -1.59 -17.49
N THR A 606 23.23 -2.53 -17.40
CA THR A 606 21.80 -2.21 -17.55
C THR A 606 21.33 -1.26 -16.45
N THR A 607 21.75 -1.50 -15.20
CA THR A 607 21.41 -0.64 -14.07
C THR A 607 21.98 0.78 -14.26
N ALA A 608 23.22 0.89 -14.71
CA ALA A 608 23.89 2.16 -14.94
C ALA A 608 23.27 2.97 -16.10
N GLU A 609 22.89 2.32 -17.20
CA GLU A 609 22.15 2.96 -18.30
C GLU A 609 20.89 3.65 -17.78
N TYR A 610 20.07 2.93 -17.01
CA TYR A 610 18.82 3.45 -16.51
C TYR A 610 19.02 4.61 -15.52
N LEU A 611 20.00 4.51 -14.62
CA LEU A 611 20.28 5.59 -13.67
C LEU A 611 20.75 6.87 -14.35
N ARG A 612 21.51 6.81 -15.46
CA ARG A 612 21.88 8.01 -16.23
C ARG A 612 20.65 8.70 -16.82
N SER A 613 19.73 7.93 -17.39
CA SER A 613 18.45 8.45 -17.89
C SER A 613 17.63 9.09 -16.76
N ASN A 614 17.56 8.43 -15.60
CA ASN A 614 16.82 8.93 -14.46
C ASN A 614 17.38 10.22 -13.87
N VAL A 615 18.71 10.37 -13.79
CA VAL A 615 19.34 11.62 -13.34
C VAL A 615 18.87 12.80 -14.19
N ALA A 616 18.84 12.65 -15.52
CA ALA A 616 18.33 13.69 -16.42
C ALA A 616 16.84 13.98 -16.18
N LEU A 617 16.02 12.94 -15.97
CA LEU A 617 14.60 13.10 -15.64
C LEU A 617 14.39 13.85 -14.33
N LEU A 618 15.11 13.49 -13.27
CA LEU A 618 14.95 14.13 -11.97
C LEU A 618 15.42 15.59 -11.98
N LYS A 619 16.50 15.91 -12.70
CA LYS A 619 16.92 17.30 -12.95
C LYS A 619 15.83 18.07 -13.73
N ASN A 620 15.24 17.45 -14.75
CA ASN A 620 14.11 18.04 -15.47
C ASN A 620 12.89 18.29 -14.56
N MET A 621 12.56 17.36 -13.67
CA MET A 621 11.47 17.55 -12.71
C MET A 621 11.70 18.78 -11.81
N VAL A 622 12.93 18.99 -11.34
CA VAL A 622 13.28 20.21 -10.59
C VAL A 622 13.10 21.46 -11.46
N ALA A 623 13.63 21.46 -12.69
CA ALA A 623 13.48 22.59 -13.61
C ALA A 623 12.00 22.92 -13.91
N ARG A 624 11.12 21.91 -13.92
CA ARG A 624 9.66 22.01 -14.11
C ARG A 624 8.86 22.33 -12.84
N GLY A 625 9.55 22.55 -11.71
CA GLY A 625 8.93 22.91 -10.44
C GLY A 625 8.07 21.81 -9.82
N TYR A 626 8.52 20.56 -9.88
CA TYR A 626 7.92 19.49 -9.09
C TYR A 626 8.21 19.71 -7.59
N GLY A 627 7.30 19.22 -6.74
CA GLY A 627 7.35 19.42 -5.30
C GLY A 627 8.61 18.84 -4.65
N ASP A 628 9.15 19.57 -3.68
CA ASP A 628 10.35 19.26 -2.89
C ASP A 628 11.62 18.96 -3.70
N ALA A 629 12.17 20.00 -4.35
CA ALA A 629 13.44 19.92 -5.09
C ALA A 629 14.60 19.37 -4.25
N ARG A 630 14.58 19.60 -2.93
CA ARG A 630 15.60 19.09 -2.00
C ARG A 630 15.66 17.56 -2.00
N THR A 631 14.52 16.88 -1.90
CA THR A 631 14.45 15.40 -1.93
C THR A 631 14.81 14.86 -3.31
N ILE A 632 14.35 15.50 -4.38
CA ILE A 632 14.70 15.08 -5.75
C ILE A 632 16.22 15.15 -5.96
N LEU A 633 16.86 16.26 -5.62
CA LEU A 633 18.30 16.45 -5.80
C LEU A 633 19.15 15.60 -4.85
N ARG A 634 18.67 15.32 -3.63
CA ARG A 634 19.30 14.32 -2.74
C ARG A 634 19.32 12.94 -3.39
N ARG A 635 18.24 12.55 -4.08
CA ARG A 635 18.21 11.28 -4.84
C ARG A 635 19.15 11.32 -6.04
N VAL A 636 19.19 12.41 -6.81
CA VAL A 636 20.14 12.61 -7.93
C VAL A 636 21.58 12.40 -7.47
N ALA A 637 21.99 13.04 -6.37
CA ALA A 637 23.34 12.91 -5.86
C ALA A 637 23.71 11.46 -5.49
N LYS A 638 22.77 10.72 -4.89
CA LYS A 638 22.96 9.29 -4.57
C LYS A 638 23.10 8.44 -5.84
N MET A 639 22.34 8.75 -6.88
CA MET A 639 22.46 8.08 -8.18
C MET A 639 23.81 8.37 -8.83
N GLU A 640 24.26 9.63 -8.85
CA GLU A 640 25.57 10.04 -9.37
C GLU A 640 26.72 9.40 -8.57
N GLN A 641 26.58 9.29 -7.24
CA GLN A 641 27.55 8.58 -6.39
C GLN A 641 27.62 7.08 -6.72
N TRP A 642 26.48 6.42 -6.92
CA TRP A 642 26.47 5.02 -7.34
C TRP A 642 27.09 4.85 -8.73
N LEU A 643 26.76 5.74 -9.69
CA LEU A 643 27.32 5.73 -11.04
C LEU A 643 28.84 5.93 -11.07
N ALA A 644 29.41 6.66 -10.10
CA ALA A 644 30.85 6.83 -9.97
C ALA A 644 31.59 5.58 -9.50
N ASN A 645 30.92 4.67 -8.77
CA ASN A 645 31.49 3.41 -8.30
C ASN A 645 30.41 2.30 -8.31
N PRO A 646 30.00 1.84 -9.50
CA PRO A 646 28.83 0.99 -9.63
C PRO A 646 29.12 -0.42 -9.13
N SER A 647 28.28 -0.90 -8.21
CA SER A 647 28.37 -2.23 -7.62
C SER A 647 26.97 -2.74 -7.27
N LEU A 648 26.79 -4.05 -7.44
CA LEU A 648 25.54 -4.77 -7.14
C LEU A 648 25.82 -5.97 -6.25
N MET A 649 24.86 -6.27 -5.38
CA MET A 649 24.84 -7.50 -4.60
C MET A 649 24.52 -8.71 -5.47
N ALA A 650 24.94 -9.88 -4.97
CA ALA A 650 24.55 -11.18 -5.51
C ALA A 650 24.23 -12.14 -4.36
N ALA A 651 23.29 -13.06 -4.59
CA ALA A 651 23.07 -14.19 -3.70
C ALA A 651 24.36 -14.99 -3.52
N ASP A 652 24.54 -15.56 -2.32
CA ASP A 652 25.63 -16.51 -2.08
C ASP A 652 25.42 -17.81 -2.87
N PRO A 653 26.51 -18.50 -3.30
CA PRO A 653 26.39 -19.71 -4.11
C PRO A 653 25.63 -20.87 -3.45
N ASP A 654 25.60 -20.91 -2.12
CA ASP A 654 24.96 -21.95 -1.31
C ASP A 654 23.69 -21.46 -0.59
N ALA A 655 23.10 -20.34 -1.04
CA ALA A 655 21.87 -19.81 -0.49
C ALA A 655 20.69 -20.79 -0.61
N GLU A 656 19.86 -20.85 0.44
CA GLU A 656 18.73 -21.78 0.53
C GLU A 656 17.43 -21.13 0.04
N TYR A 657 16.70 -21.87 -0.80
CA TYR A 657 15.37 -21.52 -1.30
C TYR A 657 14.41 -22.67 -0.96
N VAL A 658 13.14 -22.35 -0.74
CA VAL A 658 12.14 -23.40 -0.45
C VAL A 658 11.81 -24.22 -1.70
N GLU A 659 11.91 -23.60 -2.86
CA GLU A 659 11.71 -24.24 -4.15
C GLU A 659 12.52 -23.49 -5.22
N THR A 660 12.96 -24.24 -6.23
CA THR A 660 13.60 -23.70 -7.43
C THR A 660 12.80 -24.13 -8.64
N ILE A 661 12.29 -23.15 -9.40
CA ILE A 661 11.51 -23.35 -10.62
C ILE A 661 12.37 -22.94 -11.81
N GLU A 662 12.74 -23.92 -12.62
CA GLU A 662 13.40 -23.65 -13.90
C GLU A 662 12.34 -23.39 -14.99
N VAL A 663 12.52 -22.30 -15.73
CA VAL A 663 11.70 -21.93 -16.88
C VAL A 663 12.62 -21.93 -18.12
N ASN A 664 12.55 -23.02 -18.88
CA ASN A 664 13.31 -23.17 -20.11
C ASN A 664 12.61 -22.41 -21.25
N LEU A 665 13.20 -21.29 -21.67
CA LEU A 665 12.65 -20.43 -22.73
C LEU A 665 12.58 -21.14 -24.08
N ASP A 666 13.42 -22.16 -24.30
CA ASP A 666 13.36 -22.94 -25.54
C ASP A 666 12.10 -23.81 -25.62
N GLU A 667 11.39 -24.07 -24.53
CA GLU A 667 10.16 -24.87 -24.52
C GLU A 667 8.89 -24.04 -24.77
N ILE A 668 8.98 -22.71 -24.65
CA ILE A 668 7.84 -21.81 -24.89
C ILE A 668 7.79 -21.50 -26.39
N LYS A 669 6.95 -22.25 -27.13
CA LYS A 669 6.88 -22.17 -28.61
C LYS A 669 5.74 -21.33 -29.16
N GLU A 670 4.82 -20.89 -28.30
CA GLU A 670 3.71 -20.02 -28.65
C GLU A 670 3.35 -19.11 -27.46
N PRO A 671 2.60 -18.03 -27.67
CA PRO A 671 2.19 -17.14 -26.59
C PRO A 671 1.39 -17.84 -25.49
N LEU A 672 1.53 -17.35 -24.26
CA LEU A 672 0.80 -17.81 -23.09
C LEU A 672 -0.15 -16.71 -22.62
N VAL A 673 -1.39 -17.07 -22.30
CA VAL A 673 -2.41 -16.13 -21.84
C VAL A 673 -2.96 -16.54 -20.49
N ALA A 674 -3.30 -15.57 -19.63
CA ALA A 674 -4.19 -15.84 -18.51
C ALA A 674 -5.63 -15.83 -19.04
N ALA A 675 -6.27 -17.00 -19.02
CA ALA A 675 -7.65 -17.18 -19.42
C ALA A 675 -8.61 -16.48 -18.45
N PRO A 676 -9.89 -16.27 -18.83
CA PRO A 676 -10.74 -15.30 -18.18
C PRO A 676 -10.90 -15.51 -16.68
N ASN A 677 -10.78 -14.38 -15.98
CA ASN A 677 -11.23 -14.16 -14.61
C ASN A 677 -10.42 -14.82 -13.49
N ASP A 678 -9.24 -15.34 -13.83
CA ASP A 678 -8.22 -15.75 -12.86
C ASP A 678 -6.80 -15.54 -13.42
N PRO A 679 -5.94 -14.72 -12.79
CA PRO A 679 -4.54 -14.56 -13.22
C PRO A 679 -3.69 -15.83 -13.09
N ASP A 680 -4.18 -16.86 -12.37
CA ASP A 680 -3.56 -18.18 -12.27
C ASP A 680 -3.92 -19.12 -13.43
N ASN A 681 -4.99 -18.84 -14.17
CA ASN A 681 -5.51 -19.76 -15.18
C ASN A 681 -4.75 -19.61 -16.51
N ILE A 682 -3.49 -20.02 -16.52
CA ILE A 682 -2.62 -19.89 -17.69
C ILE A 682 -2.89 -20.99 -18.70
N LYS A 683 -3.00 -20.60 -19.97
CA LYS A 683 -3.18 -21.49 -21.13
C LYS A 683 -2.27 -21.09 -22.27
N LEU A 684 -1.98 -22.05 -23.14
CA LEU A 684 -1.43 -21.77 -24.46
C LEU A 684 -2.46 -20.98 -25.28
N MET A 685 -1.99 -20.06 -26.11
CA MET A 685 -2.85 -19.29 -27.01
C MET A 685 -3.67 -20.23 -27.92
N SER A 686 -3.08 -21.32 -28.41
CA SER A 686 -3.76 -22.33 -29.24
C SER A 686 -4.97 -22.97 -28.57
N GLU A 687 -4.98 -23.10 -27.24
CA GLU A 687 -6.13 -23.64 -26.49
C GLU A 687 -7.32 -22.67 -26.45
N CYS A 688 -7.09 -21.38 -26.72
CA CYS A 688 -8.09 -20.33 -26.71
C CYS A 688 -8.40 -19.80 -28.12
N ALA A 689 -7.78 -20.37 -29.16
CA ALA A 689 -7.88 -19.87 -30.53
C ALA A 689 -9.33 -19.87 -31.03
N GLY A 690 -9.75 -18.77 -31.66
CA GLY A 690 -11.11 -18.58 -32.16
C GLY A 690 -12.07 -17.90 -31.18
N ASP A 691 -11.72 -17.78 -29.90
CA ASP A 691 -12.55 -17.06 -28.93
C ASP A 691 -12.76 -15.61 -29.38
N PRO A 692 -14.01 -15.10 -29.38
CA PRO A 692 -14.32 -13.75 -29.85
C PRO A 692 -13.77 -12.70 -28.89
N ILE A 693 -13.17 -11.65 -29.44
CA ILE A 693 -12.66 -10.49 -28.70
C ILE A 693 -13.43 -9.24 -29.15
N HIS A 694 -14.16 -8.64 -28.22
CA HIS A 694 -15.01 -7.47 -28.48
C HIS A 694 -14.27 -6.17 -28.20
N GLU A 695 -13.48 -6.13 -27.12
CA GLU A 695 -12.68 -4.98 -26.74
C GLU A 695 -11.22 -5.40 -26.46
N VAL A 696 -10.28 -4.50 -26.73
CA VAL A 696 -8.85 -4.69 -26.49
C VAL A 696 -8.29 -3.50 -25.73
N PHE A 697 -7.53 -3.75 -24.68
CA PHE A 697 -6.86 -2.70 -23.91
C PHE A 697 -5.34 -2.90 -23.91
N ILE A 698 -4.63 -1.93 -24.50
CA ILE A 698 -3.17 -1.84 -24.45
C ILE A 698 -2.79 -0.65 -23.58
N GLY A 699 -2.46 -0.95 -22.33
CA GLY A 699 -2.02 0.02 -21.34
C GLY A 699 -2.02 -0.53 -19.93
N SER A 700 -1.02 -0.16 -19.14
CA SER A 700 -0.89 -0.35 -17.68
C SER A 700 0.58 -0.11 -17.29
N CYS A 701 0.91 -0.34 -16.02
CA CYS A 701 2.29 -0.37 -15.53
C CYS A 701 3.14 -1.49 -16.18
N MET A 702 2.53 -2.54 -16.74
CA MET A 702 3.21 -3.61 -17.49
C MET A 702 3.69 -3.18 -18.89
N THR A 703 3.38 -1.96 -19.31
CA THR A 703 3.70 -1.48 -20.67
C THR A 703 4.74 -0.38 -20.64
N ASN A 704 5.47 -0.26 -21.75
CA ASN A 704 6.53 0.70 -22.03
C ASN A 704 6.40 1.11 -23.50
N ILE A 705 7.11 2.15 -23.93
CA ILE A 705 6.97 2.70 -25.29
C ILE A 705 7.12 1.67 -26.42
N GLY A 706 7.95 0.64 -26.27
CA GLY A 706 8.19 -0.37 -27.30
C GLY A 706 6.92 -1.16 -27.64
N HIS A 707 6.10 -1.47 -26.63
CA HIS A 707 4.81 -2.15 -26.79
C HIS A 707 3.84 -1.35 -27.69
N TYR A 708 3.82 -0.03 -27.54
CA TYR A 708 2.96 0.84 -28.37
C TYR A 708 3.48 0.95 -29.80
N ARG A 709 4.81 1.01 -30.00
CA ARG A 709 5.38 0.98 -31.35
C ARG A 709 5.08 -0.34 -32.06
N ALA A 710 5.22 -1.46 -31.37
CA ALA A 710 4.89 -2.78 -31.91
C ALA A 710 3.41 -2.87 -32.28
N ALA A 711 2.51 -2.44 -31.38
CA ALA A 711 1.07 -2.40 -31.64
C ALA A 711 0.72 -1.50 -32.84
N ALA A 712 1.29 -0.30 -32.92
CA ALA A 712 1.11 0.60 -34.05
C ALA A 712 1.61 -0.04 -35.35
N LYS A 713 2.76 -0.71 -35.34
CA LYS A 713 3.33 -1.35 -36.52
C LYS A 713 2.46 -2.50 -37.04
N ILE A 714 1.86 -3.29 -36.15
CA ILE A 714 0.90 -4.34 -36.52
C ILE A 714 -0.35 -3.73 -37.19
N LEU A 715 -0.83 -2.60 -36.68
CA LEU A 715 -2.02 -1.90 -37.16
C LEU A 715 -1.78 -1.03 -38.41
N GLU A 716 -0.51 -0.79 -38.76
CA GLU A 716 -0.13 0.06 -39.88
C GLU A 716 -0.72 -0.43 -41.21
N GLY A 717 -1.53 0.43 -41.83
CA GLY A 717 -2.19 0.17 -43.11
C GLY A 717 -3.39 -0.78 -43.03
N ALA A 718 -3.79 -1.23 -41.84
CA ALA A 718 -4.89 -2.18 -41.67
C ALA A 718 -6.30 -1.54 -41.76
N GLY A 719 -6.40 -0.22 -41.56
CA GLY A 719 -7.69 0.47 -41.41
C GLY A 719 -8.34 0.19 -40.04
N PRO A 720 -9.65 0.44 -39.89
CA PRO A 720 -10.36 0.24 -38.63
C PRO A 720 -10.26 -1.21 -38.13
N VAL A 721 -9.94 -1.39 -36.85
CA VAL A 721 -9.94 -2.70 -36.19
C VAL A 721 -11.35 -3.27 -36.06
N LYS A 722 -11.46 -4.59 -35.86
CA LYS A 722 -12.76 -5.28 -35.77
C LYS A 722 -13.43 -5.14 -34.41
N GLY A 723 -12.65 -4.98 -33.34
CA GLY A 723 -13.13 -4.71 -31.97
C GLY A 723 -12.84 -3.29 -31.53
N ARG A 724 -13.31 -2.89 -30.34
CA ARG A 724 -12.97 -1.59 -29.75
C ARG A 724 -11.56 -1.63 -29.15
N LEU A 725 -10.64 -0.85 -29.69
CA LEU A 725 -9.27 -0.75 -29.18
C LEU A 725 -9.09 0.47 -28.28
N TRP A 726 -8.49 0.27 -27.11
CA TRP A 726 -8.12 1.29 -26.14
C TRP A 726 -6.61 1.35 -26.00
N ILE A 727 -6.03 2.54 -26.18
CA ILE A 727 -4.59 2.81 -26.08
C ILE A 727 -4.35 3.80 -24.95
N CYS A 728 -3.53 3.44 -23.97
CA CYS A 728 -3.26 4.29 -22.80
C CYS A 728 -1.78 4.26 -22.40
N PRO A 729 -0.92 5.13 -22.97
CA PRO A 729 0.49 5.21 -22.60
C PRO A 729 0.71 5.40 -21.10
N PRO A 730 1.79 4.84 -20.52
CA PRO A 730 1.96 4.84 -19.07
C PRO A 730 2.38 6.21 -18.54
N THR A 731 3.06 7.06 -19.33
CA THR A 731 3.45 8.41 -18.92
C THR A 731 3.22 9.44 -20.03
N ARG A 732 3.20 10.72 -19.64
CA ARG A 732 3.20 11.84 -20.61
C ARG A 732 4.43 11.87 -21.50
N MET A 733 5.56 11.31 -21.04
CA MET A 733 6.79 11.24 -21.85
C MET A 733 6.63 10.21 -22.97
N ASP A 734 6.05 9.05 -22.66
CA ASP A 734 5.72 8.03 -23.68
C ASP A 734 4.71 8.58 -24.68
N GLU A 735 3.64 9.23 -24.20
CA GLU A 735 2.65 9.86 -25.09
C GLU A 735 3.30 10.89 -26.01
N LYS A 736 4.12 11.79 -25.48
CA LYS A 736 4.79 12.83 -26.28
C LYS A 736 5.65 12.21 -27.38
N GLN A 737 6.50 11.25 -27.02
CA GLN A 737 7.40 10.60 -27.98
C GLN A 737 6.61 9.82 -29.06
N LEU A 738 5.55 9.10 -28.68
CA LEU A 738 4.69 8.38 -29.63
C LEU A 738 3.97 9.33 -30.60
N ARG A 739 3.63 10.55 -30.17
CA ARG A 739 3.06 11.58 -31.05
C ARG A 739 4.11 12.13 -32.02
N GLU A 740 5.31 12.42 -31.54
CA GLU A 740 6.42 12.91 -32.37
C GLU A 740 6.83 11.89 -33.45
N GLU A 741 6.75 10.60 -33.14
CA GLU A 741 7.02 9.51 -34.08
C GLU A 741 5.85 9.19 -35.03
N GLY A 742 4.70 9.87 -34.89
CA GLY A 742 3.53 9.67 -35.74
C GLY A 742 2.67 8.44 -35.41
N MET A 743 2.96 7.71 -34.34
CA MET A 743 2.22 6.49 -33.94
C MET A 743 0.74 6.78 -33.62
N TYR A 744 0.45 7.96 -33.07
CA TYR A 744 -0.92 8.41 -32.83
C TYR A 744 -1.76 8.54 -34.11
N GLY A 745 -1.15 8.84 -35.25
CA GLY A 745 -1.84 8.84 -36.54
C GLY A 745 -2.30 7.44 -36.93
N ILE A 746 -1.50 6.42 -36.63
CA ILE A 746 -1.85 5.01 -36.88
C ILE A 746 -2.98 4.56 -35.95
N PHE A 747 -2.92 4.90 -34.67
CA PHE A 747 -4.00 4.60 -33.71
C PHE A 747 -5.31 5.29 -34.09
N ALA A 748 -5.25 6.54 -34.57
CA ALA A 748 -6.44 7.23 -35.07
C ALA A 748 -7.01 6.54 -36.31
N ALA A 749 -6.15 6.16 -37.27
CA ALA A 749 -6.57 5.45 -38.49
C ALA A 749 -7.15 4.06 -38.21
N SER A 750 -6.73 3.40 -37.12
CA SER A 750 -7.30 2.13 -36.67
C SER A 750 -8.62 2.28 -35.91
N GLY A 751 -9.06 3.51 -35.62
CA GLY A 751 -10.26 3.77 -34.84
C GLY A 751 -10.09 3.55 -33.33
N ALA A 752 -8.85 3.53 -32.84
CA ALA A 752 -8.57 3.36 -31.42
C ALA A 752 -9.05 4.56 -30.59
N ARG A 753 -9.54 4.28 -29.38
CA ARG A 753 -9.76 5.27 -28.34
C ARG A 753 -8.46 5.46 -27.56
N THR A 754 -7.87 6.64 -27.67
CA THR A 754 -6.68 7.02 -26.89
C THR A 754 -7.09 7.66 -25.57
N GLU A 755 -6.60 7.12 -24.46
CA GLU A 755 -6.79 7.66 -23.12
C GLU A 755 -5.56 8.48 -22.72
N MET A 756 -5.75 9.44 -21.80
CA MET A 756 -4.63 10.18 -21.23
C MET A 756 -3.76 9.28 -20.35
N PRO A 757 -2.48 9.62 -20.13
CA PRO A 757 -1.58 8.82 -19.30
C PRO A 757 -2.12 8.54 -17.90
N GLY A 758 -2.20 7.26 -17.54
CA GLY A 758 -2.76 6.81 -16.27
C GLY A 758 -3.13 5.32 -16.29
N CYS A 759 -3.78 4.85 -15.23
CA CYS A 759 -4.15 3.44 -15.08
C CYS A 759 -5.34 3.04 -15.97
N SER A 760 -6.23 3.98 -16.29
CA SER A 760 -7.40 3.78 -17.15
C SER A 760 -8.19 2.51 -16.77
N LEU A 761 -8.47 1.63 -17.74
CA LEU A 761 -9.26 0.40 -17.55
C LEU A 761 -8.63 -0.62 -16.61
N CYS A 762 -7.33 -0.52 -16.32
CA CYS A 762 -6.63 -1.46 -15.41
C CYS A 762 -7.29 -1.53 -14.02
N MET A 763 -7.85 -0.40 -13.54
CA MET A 763 -8.58 -0.36 -12.27
C MET A 763 -10.09 -0.52 -12.41
N GLY A 764 -10.68 -0.01 -13.51
CA GLY A 764 -12.13 -0.03 -13.73
C GLY A 764 -12.94 0.82 -12.74
N ASN A 765 -12.31 1.81 -12.11
CA ASN A 765 -12.97 2.73 -11.16
C ASN A 765 -13.68 3.92 -11.85
N GLN A 766 -13.30 4.23 -13.10
CA GLN A 766 -13.77 5.36 -13.90
C GLN A 766 -14.32 4.83 -15.24
N ALA A 767 -13.50 4.82 -16.29
CA ALA A 767 -13.86 4.16 -17.54
C ALA A 767 -13.94 2.64 -17.33
N ARG A 768 -14.91 2.02 -18.00
CA ARG A 768 -15.15 0.57 -17.99
C ARG A 768 -15.47 0.09 -19.40
N VAL A 769 -15.22 -1.19 -19.65
CA VAL A 769 -15.69 -1.88 -20.87
C VAL A 769 -17.20 -2.11 -20.78
N ALA A 770 -17.82 -2.46 -21.91
CA ALA A 770 -19.23 -2.83 -21.92
C ALA A 770 -19.51 -4.10 -21.11
N ASP A 771 -20.74 -4.25 -20.63
CA ASP A 771 -21.14 -5.39 -19.81
C ASP A 771 -21.13 -6.70 -20.62
N GLY A 772 -20.69 -7.79 -19.99
CA GLY A 772 -20.73 -9.14 -20.56
C GLY A 772 -19.79 -9.40 -21.74
N VAL A 773 -18.92 -8.45 -22.10
CA VAL A 773 -18.01 -8.58 -23.25
C VAL A 773 -16.76 -9.37 -22.91
N THR A 774 -16.19 -10.01 -23.94
CA THR A 774 -14.83 -10.58 -23.88
C THR A 774 -13.79 -9.52 -24.23
N VAL A 775 -12.78 -9.37 -23.37
CA VAL A 775 -11.69 -8.39 -23.49
C VAL A 775 -10.36 -9.11 -23.62
N PHE A 776 -9.46 -8.60 -24.47
CA PHE A 776 -8.04 -8.93 -24.39
C PHE A 776 -7.27 -7.75 -23.80
N SER A 777 -6.46 -7.97 -22.76
CA SER A 777 -5.82 -6.89 -22.03
C SER A 777 -4.35 -7.13 -21.74
N THR A 778 -3.55 -6.05 -21.77
CA THR A 778 -2.17 -6.04 -21.27
C THR A 778 -2.06 -5.61 -19.80
N SER A 779 -3.18 -5.40 -19.10
CA SER A 779 -3.20 -5.06 -17.68
C SER A 779 -2.75 -6.23 -16.79
N THR A 780 -2.69 -6.03 -15.46
CA THR A 780 -2.21 -7.05 -14.53
C THR A 780 -3.29 -8.01 -14.03
N ARG A 781 -4.57 -7.62 -14.07
CA ARG A 781 -5.66 -8.35 -13.40
C ARG A 781 -6.89 -8.53 -14.29
N ASN A 782 -7.39 -9.76 -14.31
CA ASN A 782 -8.62 -10.11 -15.00
C ASN A 782 -9.77 -10.54 -14.06
N PHE A 783 -9.65 -10.38 -12.74
CA PHE A 783 -10.71 -10.76 -11.78
C PHE A 783 -12.12 -10.33 -12.21
N ASN A 784 -13.13 -11.10 -11.76
CA ASN A 784 -14.53 -10.79 -12.02
C ASN A 784 -14.85 -9.32 -11.73
N ASN A 785 -15.58 -8.69 -12.65
CA ASN A 785 -16.02 -7.30 -12.56
C ASN A 785 -14.92 -6.22 -12.54
N ARG A 786 -13.64 -6.59 -12.74
CA ARG A 786 -12.52 -5.64 -12.68
C ARG A 786 -12.61 -4.56 -13.75
N MET A 787 -12.69 -4.93 -15.02
CA MET A 787 -12.74 -3.97 -16.14
C MET A 787 -14.15 -3.52 -16.51
N GLY A 788 -15.14 -4.37 -16.27
CA GLY A 788 -16.54 -4.18 -16.63
C GLY A 788 -17.38 -5.30 -16.03
N LYS A 789 -18.68 -5.06 -15.87
CA LYS A 789 -19.57 -6.02 -15.22
C LYS A 789 -19.71 -7.27 -16.08
N ASP A 790 -19.57 -8.44 -15.47
CA ASP A 790 -19.66 -9.75 -16.13
C ASP A 790 -18.71 -9.95 -17.34
N ALA A 791 -17.69 -9.10 -17.46
CA ALA A 791 -16.71 -9.19 -18.54
C ALA A 791 -15.81 -10.42 -18.36
N LYS A 792 -15.39 -11.00 -19.49
CA LYS A 792 -14.42 -12.10 -19.55
C LYS A 792 -13.09 -11.55 -20.06
N VAL A 793 -12.08 -11.46 -19.21
CA VAL A 793 -10.84 -10.75 -19.55
C VAL A 793 -9.66 -11.71 -19.71
N TYR A 794 -9.11 -11.79 -20.91
CA TYR A 794 -7.81 -12.43 -21.17
C TYR A 794 -6.67 -11.47 -20.84
N LEU A 795 -5.57 -11.99 -20.28
CA LEU A 795 -4.32 -11.23 -20.11
C LEU A 795 -3.21 -11.78 -21.01
N GLY A 796 -2.49 -10.90 -21.71
CA GLY A 796 -1.36 -11.29 -22.56
C GLY A 796 -0.52 -10.10 -23.07
N SER A 797 0.32 -10.36 -24.07
CA SER A 797 1.26 -9.40 -24.65
C SER A 797 0.59 -8.31 -25.48
N ALA A 798 1.29 -7.19 -25.72
CA ALA A 798 0.76 -6.06 -26.49
C ALA A 798 0.66 -6.39 -27.99
N GLU A 799 1.59 -7.21 -28.48
CA GLU A 799 1.66 -7.72 -29.83
C GLU A 799 0.46 -8.63 -30.10
N LEU A 800 0.19 -9.58 -29.20
CA LEU A 800 -0.99 -10.44 -29.29
C LEU A 800 -2.28 -9.64 -29.13
N ALA A 801 -2.31 -8.62 -28.26
CA ALA A 801 -3.45 -7.72 -28.13
C ALA A 801 -3.75 -6.99 -29.45
N ALA A 802 -2.73 -6.46 -30.13
CA ALA A 802 -2.88 -5.78 -31.41
C ALA A 802 -3.39 -6.73 -32.51
N VAL A 803 -2.90 -7.98 -32.54
CA VAL A 803 -3.41 -9.03 -33.44
C VAL A 803 -4.88 -9.36 -33.12
N CYS A 804 -5.24 -9.48 -31.84
CA CYS A 804 -6.62 -9.71 -31.42
C CYS A 804 -7.54 -8.56 -31.84
N ALA A 805 -7.07 -7.30 -31.75
CA ALA A 805 -7.83 -6.14 -32.21
C ALA A 805 -8.07 -6.19 -33.73
N LEU A 806 -7.04 -6.54 -34.49
CA LEU A 806 -7.11 -6.68 -35.95
C LEU A 806 -8.08 -7.78 -36.38
N LEU A 807 -8.06 -8.92 -35.69
CA LEU A 807 -8.81 -10.12 -36.09
C LEU A 807 -10.19 -10.26 -35.43
N GLY A 808 -10.43 -9.60 -34.30
CA GLY A 808 -11.67 -9.69 -33.51
C GLY A 808 -11.82 -11.02 -32.77
N LYS A 809 -10.73 -11.78 -32.63
CA LYS A 809 -10.66 -13.10 -31.98
C LYS A 809 -9.23 -13.39 -31.51
N ILE A 810 -9.07 -14.37 -30.62
CA ILE A 810 -7.76 -14.98 -30.38
C ILE A 810 -7.29 -15.67 -31.68
N PRO A 811 -6.09 -15.35 -32.20
CA PRO A 811 -5.57 -15.94 -33.43
C PRO A 811 -5.18 -17.41 -33.25
N THR A 812 -5.11 -18.13 -34.35
CA THR A 812 -4.31 -19.38 -34.42
C THR A 812 -2.81 -19.05 -34.39
N VAL A 813 -1.97 -20.04 -34.06
CA VAL A 813 -0.50 -19.87 -34.06
C VAL A 813 0.00 -19.40 -35.43
N GLU A 814 -0.53 -19.97 -36.52
CA GLU A 814 -0.15 -19.59 -37.88
C GLU A 814 -0.54 -18.13 -38.20
N GLU A 815 -1.77 -17.73 -37.89
CA GLU A 815 -2.23 -16.34 -38.08
C GLU A 815 -1.35 -15.35 -37.30
N TYR A 816 -1.06 -15.65 -36.03
CA TYR A 816 -0.22 -14.83 -35.17
C TYR A 816 1.20 -14.69 -35.71
N MET A 817 1.86 -15.82 -35.99
CA MET A 817 3.24 -15.85 -36.46
C MET A 817 3.39 -15.13 -37.81
N ASN A 818 2.45 -15.35 -38.73
CA ASN A 818 2.47 -14.67 -40.03
C ASN A 818 2.37 -13.14 -39.89
N ILE A 819 1.56 -12.64 -38.95
CA ILE A 819 1.44 -11.20 -38.72
C ILE A 819 2.69 -10.65 -38.03
N VAL A 820 3.12 -11.26 -36.92
CA VAL A 820 4.23 -10.75 -36.10
C VAL A 820 5.56 -10.83 -36.85
N GLN A 821 5.87 -11.95 -37.50
CA GLN A 821 7.13 -12.08 -38.24
C GLN A 821 7.22 -11.11 -39.42
N ASN A 822 6.12 -10.80 -40.09
CA ASN A 822 6.14 -9.88 -41.23
C ASN A 822 6.14 -8.40 -40.82
N LYS A 823 5.49 -8.07 -39.69
CA LYS A 823 5.30 -6.67 -39.26
C LYS A 823 6.34 -6.21 -38.22
N ILE A 824 6.79 -7.11 -37.34
CA ILE A 824 7.65 -6.77 -36.19
C ILE A 824 9.11 -7.13 -36.46
N ASP A 825 9.42 -8.39 -36.80
CA ASP A 825 10.81 -8.88 -36.88
C ASP A 825 11.74 -8.00 -37.74
N PRO A 826 11.33 -7.47 -38.92
CA PRO A 826 12.19 -6.63 -39.74
C PRO A 826 12.56 -5.29 -39.09
N PHE A 827 11.80 -4.86 -38.07
CA PHE A 827 11.92 -3.55 -37.43
C PHE A 827 12.17 -3.66 -35.92
N ALA A 828 12.35 -4.86 -35.37
CA ALA A 828 12.39 -5.10 -33.93
C ALA A 828 13.41 -4.21 -33.20
N ALA A 829 14.61 -4.02 -33.77
CA ALA A 829 15.65 -3.17 -33.20
C ALA A 829 15.24 -1.70 -33.06
N ASP A 830 14.40 -1.19 -33.97
CA ASP A 830 13.91 0.19 -33.95
C ASP A 830 12.68 0.35 -33.04
N LEU A 831 11.82 -0.66 -32.99
CA LEU A 831 10.59 -0.67 -32.21
C LEU A 831 10.88 -0.71 -30.70
N TYR A 832 11.82 -1.55 -30.27
CA TYR A 832 12.14 -1.75 -28.85
C TYR A 832 13.29 -0.85 -28.35
N ARG A 833 13.28 0.44 -28.75
CA ARG A 833 14.15 1.48 -28.17
C ARG A 833 13.49 2.13 -26.96
N TYR A 834 14.16 2.16 -25.82
CA TYR A 834 13.59 2.70 -24.58
C TYR A 834 13.84 4.20 -24.44
N LEU A 835 13.16 4.86 -23.49
CA LEU A 835 13.33 6.29 -23.24
C LEU A 835 14.59 6.54 -22.38
N ASN A 836 15.68 6.90 -23.05
CA ASN A 836 16.91 7.38 -22.43
C ASN A 836 16.94 8.91 -22.45
N PHE A 837 16.49 9.54 -21.37
CA PHE A 837 16.32 11.00 -21.28
C PHE A 837 17.62 11.77 -21.39
N ASN A 838 18.73 11.18 -20.96
CA ASN A 838 20.08 11.75 -21.12
C ASN A 838 20.56 11.77 -22.58
N GLU A 839 19.92 11.02 -23.48
CA GLU A 839 20.23 10.97 -24.91
C GLU A 839 19.33 11.91 -25.73
N ILE A 840 18.32 12.53 -25.11
CA ILE A 840 17.44 13.51 -25.72
C ILE A 840 18.06 14.91 -25.55
N PRO A 841 18.49 15.59 -26.63
CA PRO A 841 19.17 16.88 -26.52
C PRO A 841 18.32 17.93 -25.81
N GLY A 842 18.87 18.54 -24.76
CA GLY A 842 18.22 19.60 -24.00
C GLY A 842 17.10 19.14 -23.05
N PHE A 843 16.93 17.84 -22.84
CA PHE A 843 15.83 17.31 -22.02
C PHE A 843 15.82 17.83 -20.58
N GLU A 844 16.99 17.97 -19.94
CA GLU A 844 17.09 18.47 -18.56
C GLU A 844 16.45 19.86 -18.38
N ASP A 845 16.46 20.69 -19.43
CA ASP A 845 15.89 22.04 -19.43
C ASP A 845 14.48 22.12 -20.06
N GLU A 846 13.96 21.02 -20.59
CA GLU A 846 12.73 21.02 -21.35
C GLU A 846 11.50 21.35 -20.49
N GLY A 847 10.81 22.45 -20.84
CA GLY A 847 9.61 22.90 -20.13
C GLY A 847 9.91 23.56 -18.78
N ARG A 848 11.13 24.03 -18.56
CA ARG A 848 11.56 24.80 -17.39
C ARG A 848 10.59 25.91 -17.03
N VAL A 849 10.30 26.03 -15.74
CA VAL A 849 9.50 27.11 -15.13
C VAL A 849 10.24 27.84 -14.01
N ILE A 850 11.37 27.27 -13.54
CA ILE A 850 12.25 27.88 -12.53
C ILE A 850 13.47 28.52 -13.23
N PRO A 851 13.78 29.81 -12.98
CA PRO A 851 15.02 30.44 -13.46
C PRO A 851 16.28 29.67 -13.06
N LEU A 852 17.34 29.70 -13.88
CA LEU A 852 18.59 28.97 -13.59
C LEU A 852 19.25 29.43 -12.29
N GLU A 853 19.29 30.73 -12.07
CA GLU A 853 19.76 31.39 -10.85
C GLU A 853 18.97 31.05 -9.58
N GLU A 854 17.73 30.57 -9.71
CA GLU A 854 16.89 30.11 -8.59
C GLU A 854 16.94 28.59 -8.40
N MET A 855 17.67 27.86 -9.24
CA MET A 855 17.80 26.42 -9.08
C MET A 855 18.59 26.08 -7.81
N PRO A 856 18.04 25.20 -6.95
CA PRO A 856 18.81 24.67 -5.84
C PRO A 856 20.04 23.90 -6.35
N ARG A 857 21.20 24.17 -5.76
CA ARG A 857 22.43 23.45 -6.08
C ARG A 857 22.54 22.19 -5.22
N ILE A 858 23.04 21.10 -5.81
CA ILE A 858 23.20 19.83 -5.11
C ILE A 858 24.17 19.98 -3.93
N GLU A 859 25.23 20.77 -4.12
CA GLU A 859 26.27 21.02 -3.11
C GLU A 859 25.68 21.70 -1.86
N ASP A 860 24.79 22.67 -2.06
CA ASP A 860 24.12 23.40 -0.97
C ASP A 860 23.18 22.47 -0.19
N ILE A 861 22.51 21.54 -0.88
CA ILE A 861 21.54 20.60 -0.27
C ILE A 861 22.23 19.52 0.56
N LEU A 862 23.39 19.05 0.11
CA LEU A 862 24.17 18.01 0.78
C LEU A 862 25.09 18.56 1.88
N GLY A 863 25.12 19.88 2.08
CA GLY A 863 26.04 20.51 3.04
C GLY A 863 27.51 20.30 2.67
N MET A 864 27.80 20.09 1.38
CA MET A 864 29.18 19.95 0.90
C MET A 864 29.82 21.34 0.86
N PRO A 865 31.07 21.50 1.35
CA PRO A 865 31.74 22.80 1.27
C PRO A 865 31.80 23.22 -0.20
N ALA A 866 31.34 24.45 -0.48
CA ALA A 866 31.39 25.03 -1.82
C ALA A 866 32.82 24.85 -2.36
N ALA A 867 32.95 24.13 -3.48
CA ALA A 867 34.24 23.99 -4.13
C ALA A 867 34.77 25.39 -4.41
N ALA A 868 35.90 25.74 -3.79
CA ALA A 868 36.60 26.98 -4.10
C ALA A 868 36.87 26.99 -5.61
N GLY A 869 36.32 28.01 -6.29
CA GLY A 869 36.29 28.09 -7.75
C GLY A 869 37.65 27.81 -8.39
N ARG A 870 37.63 27.07 -9.49
CA ARG A 870 38.71 27.07 -10.48
C ARG A 870 38.33 27.97 -11.64
#